data_AF-A0A8T4D0E5-F1
#
_entry.id   AF-A0A8T4D0E5-F1
#
_cell.length_a   1.000
_cell.length_b   1.000
_cell.length_c   1.000
_cell.angle_alpha   90.00
_cell.angle_beta   90.00
_cell.angle_gamma   90.00
#
_symmetry.space_group_name_H-M   'P 1'
#
loop_
_entity.id
_entity.type
_entity.pdbx_description
1 polymer ?
#
loop_
_entity_poly.entity_id
_entity_poly.type
_entity_poly.pdbx_seq_one_letter_code
_entity_poly.pdbx_strand_id
1 'polypeptide(L)'
;MESKKILITSALPYVNNIPHLGNLVGAVLSADVYARFCRAMGMEVLYVCGSDEHGTATETKAREEGVTPKQLCDKYYDVHKEIYKWINISFDVFGRTSEENHKKITQELFNKVHSNGYIGEKEVVQPFCATCDTFLADRFVRGTCPHCGYEDAGGDQCDHCGKLLNPEELKNPKCKLDGTSPEFRKTKHLFLKLNELQEALEDWVKVQSVKGGWTENAVRTTNSWFKEGLKPRAITRDLNWGISIPESVFGGRYVDKVFYVWFDAPIGYISITEQLLGDGWKEWWQNKDVPLVQFMGKDNTPFHSIIFPATLMAASSKPADYKTCDYNLVTTLNVTEYLNYEHTKFSKSRGVGVFGDNAQESGIPADVFRYMLMYNRPEGADTQFTWAGLQERLNNELVANLGNLVNRTITFTNRFFDGEIIEVDETKLNSDAKSFLLKHKEGIETYKQLLSKIKLREGLMQLMKISKEANVFFQQSEPWKTRNENPDLAKNDLSILVNVVKDLAILSLPYMPTISKEIFSQLNIEEKQFDDAGLLSLKNHKIGDAKILFEKVEDEQIALLKEKYSKPQSERELNKKDDTMGTEKLFLQVGRILQVENHPKADKLYIEKVDVGEEEPLQIVSGLVPYYAADELEGKHIIVVRNLKPAKLRGEMSYGMLLAAEDEKGVVGVITAPEANPGSRVHVDGEIGLPADELTFDDFLTYKFELKEGILMLNDKELKAENGVLKADKEIKNGSVS
;
A
#
# COMPACT_ATOMS: atom_id res chain seq x y z
N MET A 1 -27.38 -24.74 3.07
CA MET A 1 -26.17 -25.05 2.30
C MET A 1 -25.46 -23.73 2.11
N GLU A 2 -24.21 -23.61 2.54
CA GLU A 2 -23.39 -22.44 2.20
C GLU A 2 -23.29 -22.37 0.67
N SER A 3 -23.47 -21.16 0.11
CA SER A 3 -23.39 -20.99 -1.33
C SER A 3 -21.99 -21.32 -1.82
N LYS A 4 -21.90 -22.05 -2.95
CA LYS A 4 -20.62 -22.38 -3.59
C LYS A 4 -19.98 -21.18 -4.30
N LYS A 5 -20.76 -20.14 -4.61
CA LYS A 5 -20.32 -18.93 -5.32
C LYS A 5 -20.46 -17.69 -4.43
N ILE A 6 -19.54 -16.75 -4.51
CA ILE A 6 -19.66 -15.45 -3.82
C ILE A 6 -19.12 -14.31 -4.69
N LEU A 7 -19.94 -13.27 -4.83
CA LEU A 7 -19.60 -12.07 -5.56
C LEU A 7 -19.13 -11.01 -4.55
N ILE A 8 -17.90 -10.53 -4.72
CA ILE A 8 -17.29 -9.53 -3.86
C ILE A 8 -17.01 -8.29 -4.69
N THR A 9 -17.40 -7.12 -4.19
CA THR A 9 -17.05 -5.84 -4.82
C THR A 9 -16.36 -4.94 -3.82
N SER A 10 -15.41 -4.15 -4.33
CA SER A 10 -14.83 -3.03 -3.59
C SER A 10 -15.27 -1.73 -4.26
N ALA A 11 -15.55 -0.70 -3.47
CA ALA A 11 -15.90 0.62 -3.98
C ALA A 11 -14.94 1.07 -5.08
N LEU A 12 -15.49 1.49 -6.22
CA LEU A 12 -14.69 1.96 -7.35
C LEU A 12 -13.91 3.22 -6.93
N PRO A 13 -12.57 3.18 -6.84
CA PRO A 13 -11.77 4.36 -6.61
C PRO A 13 -11.96 5.40 -7.72
N TYR A 14 -12.10 6.66 -7.32
CA TYR A 14 -12.17 7.77 -8.27
C TYR A 14 -10.80 7.98 -8.93
N VAL A 15 -10.75 7.92 -10.26
CA VAL A 15 -9.50 7.77 -11.01
C VAL A 15 -8.58 8.98 -10.90
N ASN A 16 -9.11 10.19 -10.72
CA ASN A 16 -8.29 11.41 -10.79
C ASN A 16 -7.41 11.66 -9.54
N ASN A 17 -7.41 10.74 -8.57
CA ASN A 17 -6.68 10.87 -7.30
C ASN A 17 -5.92 9.59 -6.96
N ILE A 18 -4.63 9.74 -6.67
CA ILE A 18 -3.81 8.65 -6.16
C ILE A 18 -4.38 8.17 -4.82
N PRO A 19 -4.65 6.86 -4.66
CA PRO A 19 -5.24 6.33 -3.44
C PRO A 19 -4.21 6.38 -2.30
N HIS A 20 -4.63 6.88 -1.15
CA HIS A 20 -3.84 6.81 0.08
C HIS A 20 -4.14 5.55 0.89
N LEU A 21 -3.35 5.27 1.92
CA LEU A 21 -3.52 4.07 2.77
C LEU A 21 -4.95 3.91 3.32
N GLY A 22 -5.61 5.02 3.67
CA GLY A 22 -7.02 5.02 4.05
C GLY A 22 -7.99 4.52 2.97
N ASN A 23 -7.76 4.85 1.69
CA ASN A 23 -8.57 4.29 0.59
C ASN A 23 -8.30 2.79 0.41
N LEU A 24 -7.05 2.36 0.59
CA LEU A 24 -6.66 0.95 0.50
C LEU A 24 -7.40 0.12 1.55
N VAL A 25 -7.25 0.47 2.83
CA VAL A 25 -7.87 -0.30 3.93
C VAL A 25 -9.39 -0.23 3.90
N GLY A 26 -9.96 0.93 3.56
CA GLY A 26 -11.40 1.14 3.61
C GLY A 26 -12.19 0.44 2.50
N ALA A 27 -11.51 -0.01 1.44
CA ALA A 27 -12.19 -0.74 0.39
C ALA A 27 -11.38 -1.95 -0.08
N VAL A 28 -10.34 -1.74 -0.90
CA VAL A 28 -9.75 -2.82 -1.71
C VAL A 28 -8.99 -3.87 -0.90
N LEU A 29 -8.28 -3.46 0.16
CA LEU A 29 -7.54 -4.40 1.02
C LEU A 29 -8.48 -5.20 1.92
N SER A 30 -9.53 -4.58 2.47
CA SER A 30 -10.55 -5.29 3.26
C SER A 30 -11.24 -6.36 2.43
N ALA A 31 -11.64 -6.02 1.20
CA ALA A 31 -12.25 -6.96 0.27
C ALA A 31 -11.29 -8.07 -0.15
N ASP A 32 -10.01 -7.77 -0.38
CA ASP A 32 -8.99 -8.75 -0.74
C ASP A 32 -8.74 -9.79 0.35
N VAL A 33 -8.63 -9.37 1.61
CA VAL A 33 -8.49 -10.28 2.75
C VAL A 33 -9.67 -11.25 2.79
N TYR A 34 -10.90 -10.74 2.64
CA TYR A 34 -12.08 -11.59 2.65
C TYR A 34 -12.17 -12.50 1.41
N ALA A 35 -11.84 -12.00 0.22
CA ALA A 35 -11.80 -12.79 -1.01
C ALA A 35 -10.82 -13.95 -0.93
N ARG A 36 -9.60 -13.71 -0.41
CA ARG A 36 -8.59 -14.75 -0.18
C ARG A 36 -9.07 -15.80 0.82
N PHE A 37 -9.70 -15.35 1.90
CA PHE A 37 -10.33 -16.27 2.87
C PHE A 37 -11.40 -17.14 2.21
N CYS A 38 -12.34 -16.56 1.46
CA CYS A 38 -13.39 -17.30 0.75
C CYS A 38 -12.81 -18.32 -0.25
N ARG A 39 -11.81 -17.93 -1.05
CA ARG A 39 -11.14 -18.84 -1.99
C ARG A 39 -10.50 -20.01 -1.25
N ALA A 40 -9.82 -19.73 -0.14
CA ALA A 40 -9.10 -20.72 0.63
C ALA A 40 -10.04 -21.61 1.49
N MET A 41 -11.30 -21.21 1.67
CA MET A 41 -12.42 -22.03 2.16
C MET A 41 -13.10 -22.85 1.03
N GLY A 42 -12.55 -22.84 -0.19
CA GLY A 42 -13.05 -23.61 -1.32
C GLY A 42 -14.24 -23.00 -2.06
N MET A 43 -14.55 -21.72 -1.84
CA MET A 43 -15.62 -21.02 -2.56
C MET A 43 -15.16 -20.57 -3.95
N GLU A 44 -16.06 -20.60 -4.94
CA GLU A 44 -15.88 -19.92 -6.22
C GLU A 44 -16.11 -18.42 -6.00
N VAL A 45 -15.02 -17.64 -6.01
CA VAL A 45 -15.05 -16.20 -5.74
C VAL A 45 -14.94 -15.42 -7.03
N LEU A 46 -15.76 -14.38 -7.16
CA LEU A 46 -15.58 -13.35 -8.17
C LEU A 46 -15.41 -12.00 -7.47
N TYR A 47 -14.17 -11.49 -7.42
CA TYR A 47 -13.79 -10.22 -6.82
C TYR A 47 -13.60 -9.14 -7.88
N VAL A 48 -14.54 -8.19 -7.92
CA VAL A 48 -14.68 -7.15 -8.95
C VAL A 48 -14.38 -5.77 -8.38
N CYS A 49 -13.56 -4.99 -9.09
CA CYS A 49 -13.37 -3.57 -8.85
C CYS A 49 -12.98 -2.86 -10.16
N GLY A 50 -12.70 -1.57 -10.11
CA GLY A 50 -12.30 -0.77 -11.25
C GLY A 50 -12.19 0.71 -10.91
N SER A 51 -11.82 1.53 -11.89
CA SER A 51 -11.80 2.98 -11.75
C SER A 51 -13.17 3.60 -12.05
N ASP A 52 -13.60 4.53 -11.19
CA ASP A 52 -14.68 5.47 -11.50
C ASP A 52 -14.07 6.70 -12.21
N GLU A 53 -14.44 6.87 -13.48
CA GLU A 53 -13.76 7.77 -14.40
C GLU A 53 -14.57 9.02 -14.80
N HIS A 54 -15.87 9.05 -14.52
CA HIS A 54 -16.77 10.11 -15.00
C HIS A 54 -16.89 11.29 -14.04
N GLY A 55 -17.56 12.36 -14.50
CA GLY A 55 -17.97 13.47 -13.66
C GLY A 55 -17.02 14.66 -13.63
N THR A 56 -17.49 15.71 -12.94
CA THR A 56 -16.91 17.06 -13.01
C THR A 56 -15.47 17.13 -12.52
N ALA A 57 -15.10 16.32 -11.53
CA ALA A 57 -13.76 16.38 -10.95
C ALA A 57 -12.69 15.84 -11.92
N THR A 58 -13.03 14.87 -12.78
CA THR A 58 -12.17 14.44 -13.89
C THR A 58 -11.96 15.57 -14.90
N GLU A 59 -13.02 16.23 -15.38
CA GLU A 59 -12.90 17.35 -16.34
C GLU A 59 -12.06 18.50 -15.79
N THR A 60 -12.26 18.81 -14.51
CA THR A 60 -11.54 19.88 -13.82
C THR A 60 -10.05 19.57 -13.77
N LYS A 61 -9.71 18.34 -13.32
CA LYS A 61 -8.33 17.91 -13.21
C LYS A 61 -7.65 17.79 -14.57
N ALA A 62 -8.37 17.32 -15.58
CA ALA A 62 -7.88 17.25 -16.95
C ALA A 62 -7.55 18.65 -17.49
N ARG A 63 -8.42 19.64 -17.22
CA ARG A 63 -8.16 21.05 -17.58
C ARG A 63 -6.97 21.64 -16.83
N GLU A 64 -6.84 21.38 -15.52
CA GLU A 64 -5.67 21.79 -14.73
C GLU A 64 -4.35 21.21 -15.27
N GLU A 65 -4.37 19.95 -15.72
CA GLU A 65 -3.20 19.26 -16.29
C GLU A 65 -3.00 19.52 -17.80
N GLY A 66 -3.91 20.28 -18.45
CA GLY A 66 -3.82 20.59 -19.89
C GLY A 66 -4.04 19.38 -20.81
N VAL A 67 -4.78 18.37 -20.36
CA VAL A 67 -5.06 17.11 -21.08
C VAL A 67 -6.56 16.87 -21.25
N THR A 68 -6.94 15.91 -22.10
CA THR A 68 -8.35 15.48 -22.19
C THR A 68 -8.74 14.61 -20.99
N PRO A 69 -10.03 14.54 -20.61
CA PRO A 69 -10.50 13.63 -19.55
C PRO A 69 -10.08 12.18 -19.79
N LYS A 70 -10.15 11.69 -21.03
CA LYS A 70 -9.70 10.34 -21.38
C LYS A 70 -8.21 10.12 -21.09
N GLN A 71 -7.34 11.05 -21.52
CA GLN A 71 -5.90 10.96 -21.25
C GLN A 71 -5.59 10.96 -19.76
N LEU A 72 -6.31 11.78 -18.98
CA LEU A 72 -6.19 11.79 -17.52
C LEU A 72 -6.58 10.42 -16.93
N CYS A 73 -7.75 9.89 -17.32
CA CYS A 73 -8.21 8.59 -16.84
C CYS A 73 -7.26 7.46 -17.21
N ASP A 74 -6.77 7.43 -18.46
CA ASP A 74 -5.80 6.43 -18.94
C ASP A 74 -4.53 6.46 -18.08
N LYS A 75 -3.96 7.65 -17.83
CA LYS A 75 -2.78 7.85 -16.98
C LYS A 75 -3.00 7.32 -15.56
N TYR A 76 -4.07 7.74 -14.90
CA TYR A 76 -4.26 7.38 -13.50
C TYR A 76 -4.82 5.96 -13.30
N TYR A 77 -5.52 5.38 -14.29
CA TYR A 77 -5.89 3.97 -14.25
C TYR A 77 -4.65 3.07 -14.10
N ASP A 78 -3.59 3.35 -14.87
CA ASP A 78 -2.32 2.62 -14.78
C ASP A 78 -1.66 2.81 -13.40
N VAL A 79 -1.68 4.04 -12.85
CA VAL A 79 -1.19 4.32 -11.49
C VAL A 79 -1.93 3.48 -10.45
N HIS A 80 -3.26 3.43 -10.50
CA HIS A 80 -4.04 2.61 -9.58
C HIS A 80 -3.70 1.12 -9.72
N LYS A 81 -3.59 0.62 -10.96
CA LYS A 81 -3.28 -0.78 -11.24
C LYS A 81 -1.92 -1.19 -10.68
N GLU A 82 -0.88 -0.37 -10.85
CA GLU A 82 0.44 -0.66 -10.30
C GLU A 82 0.45 -0.62 -8.77
N ILE A 83 -0.25 0.33 -8.14
CA ILE A 83 -0.41 0.38 -6.67
C ILE A 83 -1.09 -0.90 -6.15
N TYR A 84 -2.19 -1.31 -6.78
CA TYR A 84 -2.94 -2.49 -6.34
C TYR A 84 -2.19 -3.79 -6.58
N LYS A 85 -1.41 -3.85 -7.66
CA LYS A 85 -0.50 -4.96 -7.93
C LYS A 85 0.61 -5.03 -6.88
N TRP A 86 1.22 -3.90 -6.51
CA TRP A 86 2.26 -3.86 -5.49
C TRP A 86 1.75 -4.29 -4.11
N ILE A 87 0.61 -3.74 -3.65
CA ILE A 87 0.00 -4.14 -2.37
C ILE A 87 -0.69 -5.53 -2.44
N ASN A 88 -0.53 -6.22 -3.58
CA ASN A 88 -0.96 -7.60 -3.82
C ASN A 88 -2.47 -7.81 -3.65
N ILE A 89 -3.28 -6.98 -4.31
CA ILE A 89 -4.73 -7.16 -4.39
C ILE A 89 -5.05 -8.19 -5.49
N SER A 90 -5.83 -9.21 -5.12
CA SER A 90 -6.20 -10.35 -5.97
C SER A 90 -7.56 -10.16 -6.64
N PHE A 91 -7.73 -9.08 -7.39
CA PHE A 91 -8.91 -8.89 -8.22
C PHE A 91 -9.00 -10.01 -9.27
N ASP A 92 -10.21 -10.53 -9.51
CA ASP A 92 -10.48 -11.35 -10.70
C ASP A 92 -10.64 -10.44 -11.93
N VAL A 93 -11.14 -9.21 -11.72
CA VAL A 93 -11.15 -8.14 -12.73
C VAL A 93 -11.04 -6.76 -12.10
N PHE A 94 -10.19 -5.92 -12.69
CA PHE A 94 -10.08 -4.49 -12.40
C PHE A 94 -10.37 -3.69 -13.67
N GLY A 95 -11.63 -3.30 -13.86
CA GLY A 95 -12.12 -2.66 -15.09
C GLY A 95 -12.24 -1.14 -15.00
N ARG A 96 -12.99 -0.54 -15.93
CA ARG A 96 -13.12 0.92 -16.09
C ARG A 96 -14.57 1.30 -16.43
N THR A 97 -15.05 2.42 -15.91
CA THR A 97 -16.40 2.93 -16.22
C THR A 97 -16.46 3.75 -17.53
N SER A 98 -15.34 4.11 -18.14
CA SER A 98 -15.33 4.84 -19.43
C SER A 98 -15.45 3.94 -20.68
N GLU A 99 -15.60 2.63 -20.49
CA GLU A 99 -15.68 1.66 -21.58
C GLU A 99 -17.07 1.60 -22.23
N GLU A 100 -17.11 1.23 -23.52
CA GLU A 100 -18.34 1.24 -24.31
C GLU A 100 -19.42 0.26 -23.79
N ASN A 101 -18.99 -0.86 -23.19
CA ASN A 101 -19.93 -1.82 -22.61
C ASN A 101 -20.62 -1.25 -21.35
N HIS A 102 -19.93 -0.43 -20.56
CA HIS A 102 -20.52 0.26 -19.42
C HIS A 102 -21.61 1.24 -19.87
N LYS A 103 -21.35 2.01 -20.93
CA LYS A 103 -22.36 2.86 -21.58
C LYS A 103 -23.61 2.06 -21.97
N LYS A 104 -23.43 0.92 -22.66
CA LYS A 104 -24.56 0.06 -23.08
C LYS A 104 -25.39 -0.42 -21.89
N ILE A 105 -24.76 -1.01 -20.87
CA ILE A 105 -25.46 -1.57 -19.70
C ILE A 105 -26.17 -0.47 -18.91
N THR A 106 -25.54 0.70 -18.73
CA THR A 106 -26.17 1.84 -18.07
C THR A 106 -27.40 2.32 -18.82
N GLN A 107 -27.32 2.45 -20.15
CA GLN A 107 -28.45 2.85 -20.99
C GLN A 107 -29.57 1.80 -20.98
N GLU A 108 -29.24 0.51 -20.98
CA GLU A 108 -30.22 -0.58 -20.87
C GLU A 108 -30.97 -0.56 -19.53
N LEU A 109 -30.25 -0.41 -18.42
CA LEU A 109 -30.86 -0.28 -17.09
C LEU A 109 -31.74 0.97 -17.02
N PHE A 110 -31.25 2.11 -17.50
CA PHE A 110 -32.03 3.33 -17.57
C PHE A 110 -33.34 3.15 -18.37
N ASN A 111 -33.28 2.49 -19.53
CA ASN A 111 -34.46 2.23 -20.35
C ASN A 111 -35.51 1.39 -19.61
N LYS A 112 -35.08 0.40 -18.82
CA LYS A 112 -35.98 -0.40 -17.98
C LYS A 112 -36.61 0.44 -16.88
N VAL A 113 -35.81 1.22 -16.14
CA VAL A 113 -36.29 2.13 -15.08
C VAL A 113 -37.30 3.15 -15.63
N HIS A 114 -37.01 3.72 -16.80
CA HIS A 114 -37.90 4.65 -17.49
C HIS A 114 -39.20 3.98 -17.94
N SER A 115 -39.12 2.81 -18.58
CA SER A 115 -40.29 2.06 -19.05
C SER A 115 -41.22 1.63 -17.90
N ASN A 116 -40.64 1.40 -16.73
CA ASN A 116 -41.36 1.10 -15.48
C ASN A 116 -41.90 2.35 -14.77
N GLY A 117 -41.70 3.57 -15.31
CA GLY A 117 -42.30 4.81 -14.80
C GLY A 117 -41.55 5.49 -13.65
N TYR A 118 -40.32 5.07 -13.33
CA TYR A 118 -39.53 5.57 -12.19
C TYR A 118 -38.59 6.74 -12.54
N ILE A 119 -38.68 7.27 -13.76
CA ILE A 119 -37.98 8.47 -14.19
C ILE A 119 -38.98 9.64 -14.29
N GLY A 120 -38.64 10.78 -13.70
CA GLY A 120 -39.39 12.03 -13.83
C GLY A 120 -38.54 13.17 -14.41
N GLU A 121 -39.18 14.19 -14.97
CA GLU A 121 -38.53 15.42 -15.44
C GLU A 121 -38.77 16.57 -14.46
N LYS A 122 -37.76 17.39 -14.20
CA LYS A 122 -37.91 18.66 -13.47
C LYS A 122 -37.00 19.74 -14.05
N GLU A 123 -37.53 20.96 -14.14
CA GLU A 123 -36.75 22.15 -14.48
C GLU A 123 -36.10 22.74 -13.23
N VAL A 124 -34.83 23.09 -13.31
CA VAL A 124 -34.05 23.76 -12.26
C VAL A 124 -33.40 25.01 -12.83
N VAL A 125 -33.15 25.98 -11.95
CA VAL A 125 -32.36 27.18 -12.29
C VAL A 125 -30.93 26.92 -11.85
N GLN A 126 -29.97 27.12 -12.75
CA GLN A 126 -28.55 26.92 -12.49
C GLN A 126 -27.72 28.07 -13.06
N PRO A 127 -26.60 28.41 -12.41
CA PRO A 127 -25.65 29.39 -12.94
C PRO A 127 -24.96 28.83 -14.19
N PHE A 128 -24.84 29.66 -15.22
CA PHE A 128 -24.24 29.36 -16.51
C PHE A 128 -23.18 30.41 -16.83
N CYS A 129 -21.98 29.96 -17.17
CA CYS A 129 -20.94 30.86 -17.64
C CYS A 129 -21.01 30.97 -19.17
N ALA A 130 -21.31 32.18 -19.67
CA ALA A 130 -21.37 32.44 -21.11
C ALA A 130 -20.01 32.31 -21.82
N THR A 131 -18.91 32.61 -21.12
CA THR A 131 -17.56 32.54 -21.69
C THR A 131 -17.02 31.11 -21.71
N CYS A 132 -17.27 30.34 -20.65
CA CYS A 132 -16.93 28.92 -20.60
C CYS A 132 -17.94 28.02 -21.34
N ASP A 133 -19.06 28.59 -21.80
CA ASP A 133 -20.19 27.90 -22.43
C ASP A 133 -20.65 26.65 -21.66
N THR A 134 -20.84 26.79 -20.35
CA THR A 134 -21.16 25.65 -19.48
C THR A 134 -21.93 26.06 -18.23
N PHE A 135 -22.76 25.13 -17.72
CA PHE A 135 -23.37 25.27 -16.40
C PHE A 135 -22.32 25.07 -15.30
N LEU A 136 -22.37 25.91 -14.26
CA LEU A 136 -21.44 25.87 -13.16
C LEU A 136 -22.01 25.05 -12.01
N ALA A 137 -21.25 24.07 -11.55
CA ALA A 137 -21.48 23.49 -10.23
C ALA A 137 -21.22 24.54 -9.14
N ASP A 138 -21.87 24.41 -7.99
CA ASP A 138 -21.79 25.37 -6.87
C ASP A 138 -20.34 25.72 -6.48
N ARG A 139 -19.44 24.73 -6.50
CA ARG A 139 -18.00 24.89 -6.22
C ARG A 139 -17.24 25.80 -7.21
N PHE A 140 -17.81 26.04 -8.39
CA PHE A 140 -17.27 26.94 -9.42
C PHE A 140 -17.97 28.30 -9.40
N VAL A 141 -18.87 28.53 -8.46
CA VAL A 141 -19.42 29.85 -8.21
C VAL A 141 -18.80 30.39 -6.93
N ARG A 142 -18.31 31.61 -7.00
CA ARG A 142 -17.88 32.37 -5.83
C ARG A 142 -18.50 33.74 -5.85
N GLY A 143 -18.63 34.37 -4.69
CA GLY A 143 -19.14 35.73 -4.61
C GLY A 143 -19.18 36.23 -3.18
N THR A 144 -19.80 37.38 -3.00
CA THR A 144 -19.94 37.99 -1.68
C THR A 144 -21.08 37.33 -0.90
N CYS A 145 -20.78 36.82 0.29
CA CYS A 145 -21.75 36.21 1.19
C CYS A 145 -22.87 37.20 1.54
N PRO A 146 -24.15 36.85 1.32
CA PRO A 146 -25.26 37.75 1.62
C PRO A 146 -25.44 37.99 3.13
N HIS A 147 -24.90 37.11 3.98
CA HIS A 147 -25.10 37.14 5.44
C HIS A 147 -23.99 37.86 6.20
N CYS A 148 -22.72 37.64 5.85
CA CYS A 148 -21.58 38.23 6.58
C CYS A 148 -20.70 39.15 5.75
N GLY A 149 -20.99 39.33 4.45
CA GLY A 149 -20.22 40.20 3.57
C GLY A 149 -18.85 39.66 3.13
N TYR A 150 -18.49 38.41 3.47
CA TYR A 150 -17.24 37.79 3.02
C TYR A 150 -17.19 37.72 1.50
N GLU A 151 -16.19 38.32 0.87
CA GLU A 151 -16.18 38.60 -0.58
C GLU A 151 -15.92 37.37 -1.48
N ASP A 152 -15.41 36.27 -0.93
CA ASP A 152 -15.01 35.06 -1.66
C ASP A 152 -15.73 33.79 -1.16
N ALA A 153 -17.01 33.91 -0.78
CA ALA A 153 -17.83 32.78 -0.37
C ALA A 153 -18.10 31.82 -1.54
N GLY A 154 -18.11 30.51 -1.27
CA GLY A 154 -18.49 29.48 -2.24
C GLY A 154 -19.98 29.44 -2.51
N GLY A 155 -20.38 28.86 -3.65
CA GLY A 155 -21.77 28.72 -4.06
C GLY A 155 -22.63 27.83 -3.16
N ASP A 156 -22.00 26.92 -2.42
CA ASP A 156 -22.63 25.95 -1.51
C ASP A 156 -22.44 26.30 -0.03
N GLN A 157 -21.33 26.97 0.31
CA GLN A 157 -21.03 27.35 1.69
C GLN A 157 -20.13 28.60 1.76
N CYS A 158 -20.40 29.47 2.74
CA CYS A 158 -19.47 30.53 3.11
C CYS A 158 -18.43 30.02 4.11
N ASP A 159 -17.15 30.02 3.72
CA ASP A 159 -16.05 29.57 4.56
C ASP A 159 -15.82 30.44 5.82
N HIS A 160 -16.29 31.70 5.81
CA HIS A 160 -16.12 32.60 6.95
C HIS A 160 -17.17 32.41 8.04
N CYS A 161 -18.46 32.35 7.69
CA CYS A 161 -19.55 32.23 8.67
C CYS A 161 -20.16 30.82 8.74
N GLY A 162 -19.69 29.88 7.91
CA GLY A 162 -20.14 28.49 7.87
C GLY A 162 -21.53 28.28 7.30
N LYS A 163 -22.23 29.34 6.88
CA LYS A 163 -23.61 29.27 6.37
C LYS A 163 -23.65 28.56 5.02
N LEU A 164 -24.55 27.59 4.88
CA LEU A 164 -24.88 26.97 3.59
C LEU A 164 -25.63 27.98 2.71
N LEU A 165 -25.23 28.06 1.45
CA LEU A 165 -25.74 29.00 0.46
C LEU A 165 -26.25 28.25 -0.77
N ASN A 166 -27.07 28.91 -1.56
CA ASN A 166 -27.27 28.56 -2.96
C ASN A 166 -26.54 29.59 -3.84
N PRO A 167 -26.05 29.22 -5.04
CA PRO A 167 -25.34 30.16 -5.92
C PRO A 167 -26.15 31.42 -6.26
N GLU A 168 -27.49 31.32 -6.31
CA GLU A 168 -28.42 32.44 -6.55
C GLU A 168 -28.49 33.45 -5.40
N GLU A 169 -28.05 33.06 -4.19
CA GLU A 169 -28.03 33.92 -3.01
C GLU A 169 -26.75 34.78 -2.93
N LEU A 170 -25.70 34.41 -3.67
CA LEU A 170 -24.43 35.14 -3.69
C LEU A 170 -24.61 36.51 -4.35
N LYS A 171 -24.07 37.55 -3.69
CA LYS A 171 -23.94 38.87 -4.30
C LYS A 171 -22.71 38.89 -5.20
N ASN A 172 -22.81 39.52 -6.37
CA ASN A 172 -21.73 39.58 -7.36
C ASN A 172 -21.12 38.19 -7.66
N PRO A 173 -21.95 37.20 -8.05
CA PRO A 173 -21.42 35.88 -8.35
C PRO A 173 -20.42 35.98 -9.50
N LYS A 174 -19.38 35.17 -9.42
CA LYS A 174 -18.30 35.03 -10.39
C LYS A 174 -18.02 33.56 -10.63
N CYS A 175 -17.75 33.22 -11.88
CA CYS A 175 -17.23 31.94 -12.25
C CYS A 175 -15.78 31.81 -11.74
N LYS A 176 -15.48 30.75 -11.01
CA LYS A 176 -14.12 30.46 -10.53
C LYS A 176 -13.15 30.16 -11.67
N LEU A 177 -13.66 29.79 -12.84
CA LEU A 177 -12.86 29.37 -13.99
C LEU A 177 -12.30 30.56 -14.79
N ASP A 178 -13.08 31.63 -14.95
CA ASP A 178 -12.70 32.78 -15.79
C ASP A 178 -12.96 34.15 -15.15
N GLY A 179 -13.56 34.19 -13.96
CA GLY A 179 -13.86 35.42 -13.22
C GLY A 179 -15.09 36.20 -13.71
N THR A 180 -15.78 35.76 -14.75
CA THR A 180 -16.96 36.45 -15.30
C THR A 180 -18.22 36.17 -14.48
N SER A 181 -19.21 37.06 -14.54
CA SER A 181 -20.48 36.85 -13.82
C SER A 181 -21.36 35.83 -14.52
N PRO A 182 -21.82 34.77 -13.82
CA PRO A 182 -22.69 33.77 -14.42
C PRO A 182 -24.11 34.29 -14.59
N GLU A 183 -24.79 33.79 -15.63
CA GLU A 183 -26.21 33.99 -15.88
C GLU A 183 -27.01 32.84 -15.26
N PHE A 184 -28.17 33.10 -14.68
CA PHE A 184 -29.03 32.03 -14.17
C PHE A 184 -29.99 31.56 -15.25
N ARG A 185 -29.77 30.33 -15.74
CA ARG A 185 -30.55 29.73 -16.82
C ARG A 185 -31.36 28.54 -16.32
N LYS A 186 -32.54 28.36 -16.91
CA LYS A 186 -33.38 27.18 -16.68
C LYS A 186 -32.85 26.01 -17.48
N THR A 187 -32.74 24.86 -16.84
CA THR A 187 -32.32 23.60 -17.47
C THR A 187 -33.15 22.44 -16.93
N LYS A 188 -33.47 21.47 -17.79
CA LYS A 188 -34.27 20.30 -17.40
C LYS A 188 -33.36 19.15 -17.01
N HIS A 189 -33.72 18.41 -15.98
CA HIS A 189 -33.03 17.19 -15.58
C HIS A 189 -34.01 16.03 -15.40
N LEU A 190 -33.48 14.82 -15.62
CA LEU A 190 -34.12 13.57 -15.24
C LEU A 190 -33.86 13.25 -13.77
N PHE A 191 -34.87 12.71 -13.09
CA PHE A 191 -34.85 12.34 -11.68
C PHE A 191 -35.30 10.89 -11.51
N LEU A 192 -34.57 10.13 -10.70
CA LEU A 192 -35.03 8.84 -10.18
C LEU A 192 -36.01 9.08 -9.04
N LYS A 193 -37.21 8.53 -9.13
CA LYS A 193 -38.30 8.68 -8.15
C LYS A 193 -38.09 7.80 -6.90
N LEU A 194 -37.00 8.05 -6.17
CA LEU A 194 -36.62 7.25 -4.98
C LEU A 194 -37.71 7.18 -3.90
N ASN A 195 -38.50 8.25 -3.76
CA ASN A 195 -39.62 8.33 -2.83
C ASN A 195 -40.67 7.22 -3.07
N GLU A 196 -40.86 6.80 -4.33
CA GLU A 196 -41.82 5.75 -4.70
C GLU A 196 -41.29 4.33 -4.42
N LEU A 197 -40.00 4.19 -4.05
CA LEU A 197 -39.34 2.91 -3.76
C LEU A 197 -38.97 2.74 -2.28
N GLN A 198 -39.24 3.75 -1.45
CA GLN A 198 -38.78 3.77 -0.05
C GLN A 198 -39.29 2.57 0.76
N GLU A 199 -40.58 2.23 0.66
CA GLU A 199 -41.17 1.12 1.42
C GLU A 199 -40.48 -0.22 1.08
N ALA A 200 -40.28 -0.51 -0.20
CA ALA A 200 -39.59 -1.72 -0.65
C ALA A 200 -38.12 -1.79 -0.19
N LEU A 201 -37.43 -0.64 -0.16
CA LEU A 201 -36.06 -0.54 0.33
C LEU A 201 -35.98 -0.74 1.85
N GLU A 202 -36.89 -0.15 2.62
CA GLU A 202 -36.95 -0.32 4.07
C GLU A 202 -37.21 -1.78 4.44
N ASP A 203 -38.16 -2.43 3.76
CA ASP A 203 -38.47 -3.85 3.96
C ASP A 203 -37.27 -4.75 3.66
N TRP A 204 -36.56 -4.46 2.57
CA TRP A 204 -35.33 -5.17 2.21
C TRP A 204 -34.23 -4.96 3.26
N VAL A 205 -33.92 -3.70 3.61
CA VAL A 205 -32.86 -3.35 4.56
C VAL A 205 -33.15 -3.95 5.94
N LYS A 206 -34.40 -3.91 6.41
CA LYS A 206 -34.81 -4.48 7.70
C LYS A 206 -34.47 -5.96 7.84
N VAL A 207 -34.63 -6.73 6.77
CA VAL A 207 -34.31 -8.16 6.75
C VAL A 207 -32.82 -8.38 6.49
N GLN A 208 -32.29 -7.75 5.45
CA GLN A 208 -30.98 -8.06 4.91
C GLN A 208 -29.84 -7.51 5.77
N SER A 209 -30.03 -6.37 6.44
CA SER A 209 -29.00 -5.82 7.34
C SER A 209 -28.69 -6.73 8.52
N VAL A 210 -29.71 -7.40 9.07
CA VAL A 210 -29.54 -8.36 10.16
C VAL A 210 -29.01 -9.69 9.63
N LYS A 211 -29.66 -10.27 8.61
CA LYS A 211 -29.27 -11.58 8.05
C LYS A 211 -27.86 -11.56 7.45
N GLY A 212 -27.51 -10.48 6.77
CA GLY A 212 -26.21 -10.30 6.13
C GLY A 212 -25.13 -9.70 7.03
N GLY A 213 -25.44 -9.37 8.28
CA GLY A 213 -24.47 -8.82 9.22
C GLY A 213 -23.85 -7.50 8.74
N TRP A 214 -24.68 -6.55 8.30
CA TRP A 214 -24.20 -5.23 7.89
C TRP A 214 -23.52 -4.53 9.07
N THR A 215 -22.50 -3.72 8.77
CA THR A 215 -21.84 -2.93 9.81
C THR A 215 -22.80 -1.90 10.41
N GLU A 216 -22.67 -1.65 11.72
CA GLU A 216 -23.62 -0.79 12.45
C GLU A 216 -23.69 0.63 11.89
N ASN A 217 -22.55 1.17 11.43
CA ASN A 217 -22.48 2.47 10.77
C ASN A 217 -23.26 2.53 9.44
N ALA A 218 -23.26 1.43 8.67
CA ALA A 218 -24.02 1.31 7.43
C ALA A 218 -25.53 1.32 7.72
N VAL A 219 -25.96 0.55 8.71
CA VAL A 219 -27.37 0.48 9.15
C VAL A 219 -27.84 1.84 9.68
N ARG A 220 -27.04 2.47 10.56
CA ARG A 220 -27.35 3.80 11.13
C ARG A 220 -27.51 4.86 10.05
N THR A 221 -26.56 4.94 9.12
CA THR A 221 -26.58 5.91 8.01
C THR A 221 -27.78 5.68 7.11
N THR A 222 -28.05 4.42 6.74
CA THR A 222 -29.18 4.05 5.87
C THR A 222 -30.52 4.42 6.52
N ASN A 223 -30.71 4.08 7.81
CA ASN A 223 -31.94 4.42 8.54
C ASN A 223 -32.14 5.93 8.73
N SER A 224 -31.05 6.70 8.83
CA SER A 224 -31.15 8.17 8.88
C SER A 224 -31.77 8.73 7.60
N TRP A 225 -31.37 8.22 6.44
CA TRP A 225 -31.93 8.63 5.16
C TRP A 225 -33.41 8.26 5.01
N PHE A 226 -33.81 7.07 5.47
CA PHE A 226 -35.22 6.67 5.48
C PHE A 226 -36.06 7.57 6.38
N LYS A 227 -35.55 7.90 7.58
CA LYS A 227 -36.23 8.80 8.52
C LYS A 227 -36.44 10.21 7.96
N GLU A 228 -35.51 10.72 7.15
CA GLU A 228 -35.66 12.01 6.46
C GLU A 228 -36.72 11.98 5.35
N GLY A 229 -37.07 10.79 4.84
CA GLY A 229 -37.89 10.60 3.66
C GLY A 229 -37.07 10.74 2.38
N LEU A 230 -37.03 9.67 1.57
CA LEU A 230 -36.35 9.68 0.30
C LEU A 230 -37.03 10.68 -0.64
N LYS A 231 -36.22 11.48 -1.34
CA LYS A 231 -36.67 12.47 -2.31
C LYS A 231 -36.22 12.06 -3.71
N PRO A 232 -36.94 12.45 -4.78
CA PRO A 232 -36.43 12.28 -6.13
C PRO A 232 -35.01 12.85 -6.28
N ARG A 233 -34.10 12.10 -6.91
CA ARG A 233 -32.69 12.52 -7.10
C ARG A 233 -32.37 12.69 -8.58
N ALA A 234 -31.71 13.79 -8.93
CA ALA A 234 -31.32 14.07 -10.30
C ALA A 234 -30.24 13.08 -10.77
N ILE A 235 -30.50 12.39 -11.88
CA ILE A 235 -29.61 11.41 -12.51
C ILE A 235 -28.93 11.92 -13.78
N THR A 236 -29.07 13.20 -14.11
CA THR A 236 -28.44 13.84 -15.27
C THR A 236 -27.60 15.03 -14.85
N ARG A 237 -26.58 15.37 -15.62
CA ARG A 237 -25.74 16.56 -15.45
C ARG A 237 -25.43 17.22 -16.79
N ASP A 238 -25.24 18.53 -16.74
CA ASP A 238 -24.73 19.36 -17.83
C ASP A 238 -23.19 19.26 -17.85
N LEU A 239 -22.67 18.12 -18.32
CA LEU A 239 -21.24 17.86 -18.46
C LEU A 239 -20.99 17.21 -19.83
N ASN A 240 -19.76 17.31 -20.31
CA ASN A 240 -19.35 16.71 -21.57
C ASN A 240 -18.75 15.31 -21.35
N TRP A 241 -18.14 15.06 -20.19
CA TRP A 241 -17.51 13.80 -19.83
C TRP A 241 -18.40 12.94 -18.93
N GLY A 242 -19.04 11.95 -19.56
CA GLY A 242 -19.90 10.96 -18.92
C GLY A 242 -20.70 10.16 -19.95
N ILE A 243 -21.59 9.30 -19.48
CA ILE A 243 -22.42 8.47 -20.36
C ILE A 243 -23.58 9.30 -20.91
N SER A 244 -23.66 9.41 -22.23
CA SER A 244 -24.75 10.12 -22.92
C SER A 244 -26.11 9.49 -22.64
N ILE A 245 -27.15 10.32 -22.54
CA ILE A 245 -28.53 9.85 -22.43
C ILE A 245 -28.99 9.31 -23.80
N PRO A 246 -29.69 8.16 -23.87
CA PRO A 246 -30.15 7.63 -25.16
C PRO A 246 -31.08 8.60 -25.89
N GLU A 247 -30.77 8.95 -27.14
CA GLU A 247 -31.59 9.87 -27.94
C GLU A 247 -33.02 9.36 -28.19
N SER A 248 -33.16 8.04 -28.26
CA SER A 248 -34.44 7.35 -28.41
C SER A 248 -35.40 7.63 -27.24
N VAL A 249 -34.87 8.06 -26.09
CA VAL A 249 -35.65 8.35 -24.89
C VAL A 249 -35.76 9.87 -24.74
N PHE A 250 -37.00 10.37 -24.78
CA PHE A 250 -37.34 11.81 -24.83
C PHE A 250 -37.01 12.56 -26.13
N GLY A 251 -36.80 11.86 -27.25
CA GLY A 251 -36.69 12.46 -28.58
C GLY A 251 -35.53 13.44 -28.71
N GLY A 252 -34.36 13.08 -28.17
CA GLY A 252 -33.14 13.88 -28.26
C GLY A 252 -33.09 15.11 -27.32
N ARG A 253 -34.08 15.35 -26.45
CA ARG A 253 -34.09 16.53 -25.54
C ARG A 253 -32.87 16.63 -24.62
N TYR A 254 -32.18 15.51 -24.37
CA TYR A 254 -31.08 15.40 -23.41
C TYR A 254 -29.75 14.99 -24.06
N VAL A 255 -29.58 15.21 -25.37
CA VAL A 255 -28.35 14.85 -26.10
C VAL A 255 -27.09 15.54 -25.55
N ASP A 256 -27.22 16.78 -25.07
CA ASP A 256 -26.11 17.56 -24.52
C ASP A 256 -25.89 17.30 -23.01
N LYS A 257 -26.42 16.19 -22.49
CA LYS A 257 -26.28 15.80 -21.08
C LYS A 257 -25.74 14.40 -20.94
N VAL A 258 -25.16 14.17 -19.77
CA VAL A 258 -24.67 12.86 -19.35
C VAL A 258 -25.39 12.39 -18.09
N PHE A 259 -25.34 11.08 -17.84
CA PHE A 259 -25.76 10.53 -16.56
C PHE A 259 -24.89 11.10 -15.45
N TYR A 260 -25.52 11.37 -14.31
CA TYR A 260 -24.80 11.76 -13.11
C TYR A 260 -24.03 10.57 -12.56
N VAL A 261 -22.78 10.78 -12.17
CA VAL A 261 -21.88 9.71 -11.68
C VAL A 261 -22.47 8.85 -10.54
N TRP A 262 -23.37 9.42 -9.74
CA TRP A 262 -24.04 8.71 -8.64
C TRP A 262 -25.06 7.65 -9.13
N PHE A 263 -25.49 7.74 -10.39
CA PHE A 263 -26.41 6.80 -11.01
C PHE A 263 -25.65 5.67 -11.75
N ASP A 264 -24.63 6.00 -12.55
CA ASP A 264 -23.91 5.02 -13.38
C ASP A 264 -22.75 4.33 -12.66
N ALA A 265 -22.02 4.99 -11.75
CA ALA A 265 -20.83 4.38 -11.15
C ALA A 265 -21.11 3.00 -10.47
N PRO A 266 -22.19 2.79 -9.70
CA PRO A 266 -22.51 1.46 -9.16
C PRO A 266 -22.88 0.43 -10.23
N ILE A 267 -23.39 0.85 -11.39
CA ILE A 267 -23.61 -0.03 -12.55
C ILE A 267 -22.26 -0.54 -13.10
N GLY A 268 -21.17 0.16 -12.80
CA GLY A 268 -19.80 -0.23 -13.10
C GLY A 268 -19.47 -1.64 -12.62
N TYR A 269 -19.98 -2.07 -11.45
CA TYR A 269 -19.73 -3.44 -10.99
C TYR A 269 -20.30 -4.50 -11.94
N ILE A 270 -21.48 -4.25 -12.51
CA ILE A 270 -22.13 -5.16 -13.46
C ILE A 270 -21.36 -5.13 -14.79
N SER A 271 -21.07 -3.94 -15.31
CA SER A 271 -20.39 -3.83 -16.60
C SER A 271 -18.96 -4.37 -16.57
N ILE A 272 -18.23 -4.19 -15.48
CA ILE A 272 -16.88 -4.75 -15.34
C ILE A 272 -16.95 -6.29 -15.24
N THR A 273 -18.00 -6.82 -14.60
CA THR A 273 -18.23 -8.27 -14.61
C THR A 273 -18.50 -8.79 -16.04
N GLU A 274 -19.26 -8.04 -16.83
CA GLU A 274 -19.52 -8.35 -18.24
C GLU A 274 -18.25 -8.25 -19.11
N GLN A 275 -17.32 -7.32 -18.83
CA GLN A 275 -16.02 -7.26 -19.51
C GLN A 275 -15.24 -8.57 -19.36
N LEU A 276 -15.31 -9.19 -18.17
CA LEU A 276 -14.61 -10.44 -17.90
C LEU A 276 -15.32 -11.66 -18.49
N LEU A 277 -16.65 -11.73 -18.37
CA LEU A 277 -17.42 -12.96 -18.58
C LEU A 277 -18.32 -12.96 -19.82
N GLY A 278 -18.45 -11.84 -20.53
CA GLY A 278 -19.53 -11.64 -21.50
C GLY A 278 -20.87 -11.93 -20.83
N ASP A 279 -21.80 -12.58 -21.52
CA ASP A 279 -23.13 -12.95 -21.00
C ASP A 279 -23.15 -13.75 -19.68
N GLY A 280 -22.02 -14.39 -19.30
CA GLY A 280 -21.87 -15.10 -18.03
C GLY A 280 -22.05 -14.22 -16.79
N TRP A 281 -22.00 -12.89 -16.93
CA TRP A 281 -22.24 -11.95 -15.82
C TRP A 281 -23.61 -12.14 -15.14
N LYS A 282 -24.61 -12.61 -15.90
CA LYS A 282 -25.98 -12.85 -15.39
C LYS A 282 -26.01 -13.95 -14.34
N GLU A 283 -25.13 -14.96 -14.42
CA GLU A 283 -25.03 -16.02 -13.42
C GLU A 283 -24.57 -15.50 -12.04
N TRP A 284 -23.94 -14.33 -12.00
CA TRP A 284 -23.44 -13.69 -10.78
C TRP A 284 -24.35 -12.58 -10.26
N TRP A 285 -24.94 -11.80 -11.16
CA TRP A 285 -25.76 -10.64 -10.80
C TRP A 285 -27.27 -10.87 -10.87
N GLN A 286 -27.74 -11.99 -11.45
CA GLN A 286 -29.16 -12.34 -11.58
C GLN A 286 -29.47 -13.74 -11.02
N ASN A 287 -28.66 -14.19 -10.05
CA ASN A 287 -28.81 -15.50 -9.40
C ASN A 287 -28.89 -15.35 -7.88
N LYS A 288 -30.06 -15.61 -7.31
CA LYS A 288 -30.34 -15.40 -5.88
C LYS A 288 -29.52 -16.29 -4.94
N ASP A 289 -28.90 -17.34 -5.44
CA ASP A 289 -28.00 -18.19 -4.67
C ASP A 289 -26.58 -17.61 -4.55
N VAL A 290 -26.25 -16.55 -5.28
CA VAL A 290 -24.95 -15.87 -5.23
C VAL A 290 -25.02 -14.66 -4.30
N PRO A 291 -24.53 -14.76 -3.04
CA PRO A 291 -24.43 -13.61 -2.16
C PRO A 291 -23.50 -12.53 -2.74
N LEU A 292 -23.95 -11.28 -2.66
CA LEU A 292 -23.18 -10.09 -3.00
C LEU A 292 -22.64 -9.43 -1.72
N VAL A 293 -21.32 -9.31 -1.59
CA VAL A 293 -20.64 -8.61 -0.50
C VAL A 293 -19.97 -7.36 -1.04
N GLN A 294 -20.22 -6.21 -0.42
CA GLN A 294 -19.66 -4.93 -0.86
C GLN A 294 -18.84 -4.27 0.26
N PHE A 295 -17.60 -3.88 -0.06
CA PHE A 295 -16.67 -3.20 0.85
C PHE A 295 -16.46 -1.74 0.44
N MET A 296 -16.59 -0.82 1.39
CA MET A 296 -16.45 0.62 1.12
C MET A 296 -16.19 1.45 2.38
N GLY A 297 -15.77 2.71 2.19
CA GLY A 297 -15.80 3.72 3.25
C GLY A 297 -17.21 4.29 3.47
N LYS A 298 -17.46 4.87 4.65
CA LYS A 298 -18.79 5.35 5.08
C LYS A 298 -19.52 6.30 4.15
N ASP A 299 -18.79 7.12 3.39
CA ASP A 299 -19.39 8.10 2.48
C ASP A 299 -20.15 7.45 1.32
N ASN A 300 -19.81 6.21 0.98
CA ASN A 300 -20.45 5.45 -0.10
C ASN A 300 -21.72 4.71 0.33
N THR A 301 -22.07 4.72 1.63
CA THR A 301 -23.20 3.94 2.16
C THR A 301 -24.52 4.22 1.42
N PRO A 302 -24.98 5.48 1.26
CA PRO A 302 -26.29 5.73 0.66
C PRO A 302 -26.39 5.27 -0.80
N PHE A 303 -25.28 5.23 -1.51
CA PHE A 303 -25.24 4.76 -2.89
C PHE A 303 -25.55 3.26 -2.98
N HIS A 304 -25.04 2.49 -2.04
CA HIS A 304 -25.10 1.03 -2.07
C HIS A 304 -26.25 0.45 -1.23
N SER A 305 -26.80 1.23 -0.29
CA SER A 305 -27.98 0.83 0.47
C SER A 305 -29.28 1.47 -0.02
N ILE A 306 -29.23 2.50 -0.87
CA ILE A 306 -30.43 3.20 -1.35
C ILE A 306 -30.40 3.32 -2.87
N ILE A 307 -29.48 4.10 -3.45
CA ILE A 307 -29.57 4.53 -4.86
C ILE A 307 -29.45 3.36 -5.83
N PHE A 308 -28.42 2.52 -5.68
CA PHE A 308 -28.20 1.39 -6.56
C PHE A 308 -29.24 0.28 -6.37
N PRO A 309 -29.58 -0.16 -5.14
CA PRO A 309 -30.71 -1.07 -4.92
C PRO A 309 -32.02 -0.55 -5.51
N ALA A 310 -32.33 0.74 -5.35
CA ALA A 310 -33.52 1.36 -5.95
C ALA A 310 -33.50 1.29 -7.47
N THR A 311 -32.35 1.55 -8.09
CA THR A 311 -32.15 1.46 -9.54
C THR A 311 -32.38 0.03 -10.04
N LEU A 312 -31.82 -0.96 -9.35
CA LEU A 312 -32.00 -2.38 -9.68
C LEU A 312 -33.45 -2.84 -9.51
N MET A 313 -34.11 -2.47 -8.42
CA MET A 313 -35.53 -2.76 -8.20
C MET A 313 -36.41 -2.10 -9.28
N ALA A 314 -36.17 -0.83 -9.57
CA ALA A 314 -36.92 -0.09 -10.58
C ALA A 314 -36.70 -0.63 -12.01
N ALA A 315 -35.54 -1.24 -12.27
CA ALA A 315 -35.23 -1.89 -13.54
C ALA A 315 -35.78 -3.32 -13.66
N SER A 316 -36.33 -3.88 -12.59
CA SER A 316 -36.80 -5.27 -12.54
C SER A 316 -38.21 -5.43 -13.11
N SER A 317 -38.57 -6.67 -13.44
CA SER A 317 -39.88 -7.06 -13.97
C SER A 317 -41.06 -6.68 -13.07
N LYS A 318 -40.85 -6.67 -11.74
CA LYS A 318 -41.80 -6.21 -10.72
C LYS A 318 -41.14 -5.18 -9.81
N PRO A 319 -41.22 -3.89 -10.16
CA PRO A 319 -40.70 -2.83 -9.31
C PRO A 319 -41.41 -2.74 -7.95
N ALA A 320 -40.75 -2.09 -6.99
CA ALA A 320 -41.27 -1.89 -5.63
C ALA A 320 -41.57 -3.18 -4.82
N ASP A 321 -41.04 -4.33 -5.24
CA ASP A 321 -40.94 -5.53 -4.41
C ASP A 321 -39.52 -6.11 -4.51
N TYR A 322 -38.74 -5.99 -3.43
CA TYR A 322 -37.35 -6.44 -3.42
C TYR A 322 -37.21 -7.95 -3.63
N LYS A 323 -38.24 -8.74 -3.29
CA LYS A 323 -38.19 -10.21 -3.39
C LYS A 323 -38.25 -10.68 -4.84
N THR A 324 -38.83 -9.86 -5.71
CA THR A 324 -38.96 -10.14 -7.14
C THR A 324 -37.99 -9.30 -7.99
N CYS A 325 -37.04 -8.60 -7.35
CA CYS A 325 -35.94 -7.94 -8.04
C CYS A 325 -35.18 -8.95 -8.92
N ASP A 326 -34.96 -8.64 -10.20
CA ASP A 326 -34.29 -9.54 -11.14
C ASP A 326 -32.77 -9.60 -10.88
N TYR A 327 -32.24 -8.64 -10.11
CA TYR A 327 -30.82 -8.53 -9.78
C TYR A 327 -30.54 -8.90 -8.33
N ASN A 328 -29.30 -9.30 -8.06
CA ASN A 328 -28.79 -9.51 -6.72
C ASN A 328 -28.62 -8.16 -6.03
N LEU A 329 -29.34 -7.98 -4.93
CA LEU A 329 -29.13 -6.87 -4.01
C LEU A 329 -28.01 -7.24 -3.03
N VAL A 330 -27.33 -6.23 -2.48
CA VAL A 330 -26.22 -6.47 -1.54
C VAL A 330 -26.69 -7.34 -0.36
N THR A 331 -26.04 -8.48 -0.21
CA THR A 331 -26.27 -9.40 0.90
C THR A 331 -25.60 -8.84 2.15
N THR A 332 -24.33 -8.47 2.05
CA THR A 332 -23.54 -7.92 3.16
C THR A 332 -22.89 -6.61 2.75
N LEU A 333 -23.25 -5.53 3.44
CA LEU A 333 -22.65 -4.21 3.26
C LEU A 333 -21.64 -3.98 4.39
N ASN A 334 -20.35 -4.00 4.04
CA ASN A 334 -19.26 -3.85 5.01
C ASN A 334 -18.60 -2.48 4.86
N VAL A 335 -18.85 -1.62 5.84
CA VAL A 335 -18.47 -0.20 5.78
C VAL A 335 -17.47 0.13 6.88
N THR A 336 -16.35 0.76 6.51
CA THR A 336 -15.36 1.25 7.47
C THR A 336 -15.52 2.72 7.81
N GLU A 337 -15.07 3.09 9.01
CA GLU A 337 -14.79 4.46 9.40
C GLU A 337 -13.47 4.95 8.74
N TYR A 338 -12.96 6.13 9.11
CA TYR A 338 -11.74 6.66 8.49
C TYR A 338 -10.46 6.14 9.15
N LEU A 339 -9.45 5.90 8.32
CA LEU A 339 -8.07 5.82 8.77
C LEU A 339 -7.46 7.22 8.67
N ASN A 340 -7.02 7.77 9.80
CA ASN A 340 -6.26 9.01 9.89
C ASN A 340 -4.75 8.73 9.77
N TYR A 341 -3.96 9.78 9.57
CA TYR A 341 -2.51 9.71 9.48
C TYR A 341 -1.87 10.52 10.59
N GLU A 342 -1.11 9.87 11.46
CA GLU A 342 -0.56 10.47 12.67
C GLU A 342 -1.68 11.18 13.46
N HIS A 343 -1.57 12.49 13.67
CA HIS A 343 -2.54 13.31 14.40
C HIS A 343 -3.46 14.12 13.46
N THR A 344 -3.53 13.77 12.17
CA THR A 344 -4.24 14.55 11.15
C THR A 344 -4.85 13.67 10.06
N LYS A 345 -5.50 14.28 9.06
CA LYS A 345 -6.05 13.58 7.90
C LYS A 345 -5.03 13.52 6.76
N PHE A 346 -5.13 12.48 5.94
CA PHE A 346 -4.43 12.42 4.65
C PHE A 346 -4.75 13.67 3.82
N SER A 347 -3.74 14.27 3.21
CA SER A 347 -3.90 15.49 2.42
C SER A 347 -2.88 15.55 1.29
N LYS A 348 -3.35 15.35 0.06
CA LYS A 348 -2.49 15.43 -1.14
C LYS A 348 -1.94 16.84 -1.34
N SER A 349 -2.77 17.87 -1.16
CA SER A 349 -2.37 19.28 -1.32
C SER A 349 -1.30 19.71 -0.31
N ARG A 350 -1.32 19.17 0.91
CA ARG A 350 -0.29 19.41 1.93
C ARG A 350 0.82 18.35 1.94
N GLY A 351 0.77 17.36 1.03
CA GLY A 351 1.60 16.14 1.02
C GLY A 351 1.72 15.43 2.36
N VAL A 352 0.66 15.45 3.15
CA VAL A 352 0.61 14.78 4.46
C VAL A 352 0.02 13.39 4.27
N GLY A 353 0.80 12.38 4.63
CA GLY A 353 0.41 10.98 4.59
C GLY A 353 1.12 10.15 3.52
N VAL A 354 0.93 8.85 3.64
CA VAL A 354 1.46 7.84 2.72
C VAL A 354 0.41 7.54 1.64
N PHE A 355 0.84 7.64 0.39
CA PHE A 355 0.05 7.36 -0.80
C PHE A 355 0.55 6.06 -1.45
N GLY A 356 -0.30 5.38 -2.21
CA GLY A 356 0.03 4.04 -2.72
C GLY A 356 1.28 4.02 -3.61
N ASP A 357 1.49 5.08 -4.40
CA ASP A 357 2.65 5.25 -5.28
C ASP A 357 3.96 5.41 -4.49
N ASN A 358 3.92 6.17 -3.39
CA ASN A 358 5.10 6.47 -2.60
C ASN A 358 5.32 5.51 -1.42
N ALA A 359 4.34 4.67 -1.07
CA ALA A 359 4.49 3.60 -0.09
C ALA A 359 5.52 2.57 -0.55
N GLN A 360 5.52 2.26 -1.85
CA GLN A 360 6.45 1.33 -2.48
C GLN A 360 7.91 1.81 -2.41
N GLU A 361 8.14 3.13 -2.36
CA GLU A 361 9.47 3.74 -2.21
C GLU A 361 9.99 3.77 -0.77
N SER A 362 9.21 3.30 0.22
CA SER A 362 9.63 3.33 1.63
C SER A 362 10.67 2.26 1.98
N GLY A 363 10.90 1.30 1.10
CA GLY A 363 11.69 0.09 1.39
C GLY A 363 10.97 -0.93 2.27
N ILE A 364 9.79 -0.60 2.80
CA ILE A 364 8.99 -1.52 3.62
C ILE A 364 8.17 -2.45 2.70
N PRO A 365 8.24 -3.77 2.90
CA PRO A 365 7.49 -4.73 2.08
C PRO A 365 5.96 -4.51 2.13
N ALA A 366 5.29 -4.80 1.01
CA ALA A 366 3.83 -4.69 0.90
C ALA A 366 3.07 -5.45 2.01
N ASP A 367 3.49 -6.67 2.35
CA ASP A 367 2.84 -7.48 3.39
C ASP A 367 2.91 -6.83 4.78
N VAL A 368 3.94 -6.02 5.07
CA VAL A 368 4.02 -5.24 6.32
C VAL A 368 2.98 -4.13 6.33
N PHE A 369 2.80 -3.42 5.21
CA PHE A 369 1.70 -2.45 5.09
C PHE A 369 0.34 -3.12 5.20
N ARG A 370 0.13 -4.26 4.53
CA ARG A 370 -1.12 -5.02 4.63
C ARG A 370 -1.43 -5.39 6.07
N TYR A 371 -0.46 -5.97 6.77
CA TYR A 371 -0.59 -6.31 8.19
C TYR A 371 -0.94 -5.07 9.04
N MET A 372 -0.19 -3.97 8.88
CA MET A 372 -0.39 -2.75 9.68
C MET A 372 -1.74 -2.09 9.42
N LEU A 373 -2.19 -2.06 8.17
CA LEU A 373 -3.52 -1.53 7.82
C LEU A 373 -4.64 -2.39 8.36
N MET A 374 -4.48 -3.72 8.33
CA MET A 374 -5.48 -4.63 8.88
C MET A 374 -5.52 -4.60 10.41
N TYR A 375 -4.37 -4.43 11.07
CA TYR A 375 -4.28 -4.19 12.50
C TYR A 375 -5.03 -2.91 12.89
N ASN A 376 -4.91 -1.86 12.08
CA ASN A 376 -5.58 -0.57 12.27
C ASN A 376 -6.90 -0.45 11.51
N ARG A 377 -7.52 -1.55 11.08
CA ARG A 377 -8.74 -1.45 10.29
C ARG A 377 -9.85 -0.70 11.06
N PRO A 378 -10.41 0.40 10.51
CA PRO A 378 -11.38 1.24 11.21
C PRO A 378 -12.80 0.63 11.15
N GLU A 379 -13.07 -0.38 11.98
CA GLU A 379 -14.36 -1.10 11.95
C GLU A 379 -15.48 -0.37 12.72
N GLY A 380 -15.23 0.02 13.98
CA GLY A 380 -16.23 0.66 14.84
C GLY A 380 -16.04 2.16 15.07
N ALA A 381 -14.82 2.65 14.87
CA ALA A 381 -14.43 4.05 15.04
C ALA A 381 -13.26 4.36 14.12
N ASP A 382 -13.00 5.66 13.91
CA ASP A 382 -11.81 6.12 13.22
C ASP A 382 -10.55 5.56 13.92
N THR A 383 -9.56 5.16 13.12
CA THR A 383 -8.24 4.70 13.60
C THR A 383 -7.16 5.61 13.04
N GLN A 384 -5.91 5.37 13.42
CA GLN A 384 -4.77 6.14 12.92
C GLN A 384 -3.63 5.23 12.53
N PHE A 385 -2.99 5.56 11.41
CA PHE A 385 -1.69 5.03 11.05
C PHE A 385 -0.61 5.90 11.70
N THR A 386 0.34 5.27 12.41
CA THR A 386 1.52 5.94 12.95
C THR A 386 2.77 5.15 12.58
N TRP A 387 3.86 5.85 12.31
CA TRP A 387 5.13 5.19 12.00
C TRP A 387 5.70 4.43 13.20
N ALA A 388 5.59 4.99 14.40
CA ALA A 388 5.95 4.30 15.63
C ALA A 388 5.12 3.03 15.85
N GLY A 389 3.82 3.07 15.51
CA GLY A 389 2.97 1.89 15.55
C GLY A 389 3.38 0.83 14.54
N LEU A 390 3.82 1.23 13.33
CA LEU A 390 4.30 0.29 12.32
C LEU A 390 5.55 -0.42 12.82
N GLN A 391 6.51 0.35 13.35
CA GLN A 391 7.76 -0.18 13.88
C GLN A 391 7.51 -1.16 15.04
N GLU A 392 6.68 -0.76 16.02
CA GLU A 392 6.37 -1.59 17.18
C GLU A 392 5.82 -2.95 16.74
N ARG A 393 4.85 -2.94 15.81
CA ARG A 393 4.19 -4.17 15.36
C ARG A 393 5.09 -5.01 14.48
N LEU A 394 5.84 -4.40 13.57
CA LEU A 394 6.82 -5.11 12.75
C LEU A 394 7.88 -5.79 13.63
N ASN A 395 8.51 -5.05 14.54
CA ASN A 395 9.61 -5.57 15.35
C ASN A 395 9.13 -6.59 16.40
N ASN A 396 7.98 -6.35 17.06
CA ASN A 396 7.54 -7.18 18.18
C ASN A 396 6.57 -8.30 17.78
N GLU A 397 5.72 -8.12 16.78
CA GLU A 397 4.72 -9.12 16.38
C GLU A 397 5.15 -9.91 15.14
N LEU A 398 5.72 -9.26 14.13
CA LEU A 398 6.17 -9.96 12.93
C LEU A 398 7.56 -10.57 13.12
N VAL A 399 8.57 -9.80 13.52
CA VAL A 399 9.94 -10.30 13.71
C VAL A 399 10.03 -11.19 14.95
N ALA A 400 9.68 -10.67 16.13
CA ALA A 400 9.93 -11.36 17.40
C ALA A 400 8.94 -12.49 17.75
N ASN A 401 7.81 -12.60 17.04
CA ASN A 401 6.80 -13.65 17.26
C ASN A 401 6.68 -14.58 16.04
N LEU A 402 6.02 -14.17 14.96
CA LEU A 402 5.79 -15.04 13.80
C LEU A 402 7.10 -15.48 13.12
N GLY A 403 7.94 -14.51 12.73
CA GLY A 403 9.22 -14.74 12.10
C GLY A 403 10.17 -15.57 12.95
N ASN A 404 10.27 -15.25 14.24
CA ASN A 404 11.08 -16.00 15.20
C ASN A 404 10.65 -17.46 15.33
N LEU A 405 9.33 -17.73 15.40
CA LEU A 405 8.82 -19.11 15.49
C LEU A 405 9.17 -19.93 14.25
N VAL A 406 8.90 -19.38 13.06
CA VAL A 406 9.19 -20.07 11.79
C VAL A 406 10.68 -20.37 11.70
N ASN A 407 11.51 -19.34 11.91
CA ASN A 407 12.96 -19.48 11.80
C ASN A 407 13.52 -20.51 12.79
N ARG A 408 13.15 -20.45 14.08
CA ARG A 408 13.63 -21.38 15.10
C ARG A 408 13.17 -22.80 14.82
N THR A 409 11.91 -23.00 14.43
CA THR A 409 11.35 -24.32 14.14
C THR A 409 12.10 -25.00 13.01
N ILE A 410 12.31 -24.29 11.88
CA ILE A 410 12.99 -24.84 10.72
C ILE A 410 14.47 -25.05 11.02
N THR A 411 15.15 -24.05 11.58
CA THR A 411 16.59 -24.14 11.90
C THR A 411 16.89 -25.29 12.86
N PHE A 412 16.06 -25.49 13.90
CA PHE A 412 16.29 -26.54 14.88
C PHE A 412 15.99 -27.92 14.30
N THR A 413 14.96 -28.04 13.47
CA THR A 413 14.64 -29.29 12.77
C THR A 413 15.78 -29.68 11.81
N ASN A 414 16.30 -28.72 11.03
CA ASN A 414 17.46 -28.95 10.16
C ASN A 414 18.70 -29.34 10.97
N ARG A 415 18.99 -28.59 12.03
CA ARG A 415 20.20 -28.78 12.83
C ARG A 415 20.22 -30.07 13.63
N PHE A 416 19.08 -30.50 14.18
CA PHE A 416 19.02 -31.63 15.11
C PHE A 416 18.59 -32.93 14.44
N PHE A 417 17.85 -32.85 13.33
CA PHE A 417 17.22 -34.00 12.70
C PHE A 417 17.33 -33.99 11.16
N ASP A 418 18.29 -33.24 10.60
CA ASP A 418 18.53 -33.14 9.14
C ASP A 418 17.28 -32.76 8.32
N GLY A 419 16.42 -31.96 8.93
CA GLY A 419 15.18 -31.47 8.31
C GLY A 419 14.05 -32.50 8.29
N GLU A 420 14.27 -33.68 8.86
CA GLU A 420 13.28 -34.76 8.88
C GLU A 420 12.33 -34.63 10.07
N ILE A 421 11.04 -34.57 9.77
CA ILE A 421 9.95 -34.70 10.75
C ILE A 421 9.32 -36.10 10.69
N ILE A 422 8.71 -36.52 11.79
CA ILE A 422 8.01 -37.82 11.89
C ILE A 422 6.49 -37.63 11.83
N GLU A 423 5.77 -38.73 11.60
CA GLU A 423 4.34 -38.77 11.92
C GLU A 423 4.12 -38.63 13.43
N VAL A 424 3.29 -37.66 13.83
CA VAL A 424 2.94 -37.42 15.23
C VAL A 424 1.82 -38.38 15.64
N ASP A 425 2.11 -39.27 16.57
CA ASP A 425 1.12 -40.16 17.19
C ASP A 425 0.41 -39.46 18.35
N GLU A 426 -0.78 -38.89 18.10
CA GLU A 426 -1.57 -38.16 19.10
C GLU A 426 -1.85 -38.98 20.37
N THR A 427 -1.84 -40.32 20.29
CA THR A 427 -2.09 -41.19 21.46
C THR A 427 -0.93 -41.17 22.46
N LYS A 428 0.29 -40.96 21.99
CA LYS A 428 1.54 -40.98 22.77
C LYS A 428 1.99 -39.62 23.28
N LEU A 429 1.26 -38.55 22.97
CA LEU A 429 1.59 -37.21 23.43
C LEU A 429 1.46 -37.08 24.95
N ASN A 430 2.38 -36.32 25.55
CA ASN A 430 2.32 -35.91 26.95
C ASN A 430 1.15 -34.91 27.18
N SER A 431 0.90 -34.57 28.44
CA SER A 431 -0.19 -33.65 28.82
C SER A 431 -0.06 -32.28 28.17
N ASP A 432 1.17 -31.77 28.06
CA ASP A 432 1.44 -30.40 27.65
C ASP A 432 1.24 -30.24 26.14
N ALA A 433 1.77 -31.17 25.33
CA ALA A 433 1.54 -31.23 23.90
C ALA A 433 0.05 -31.44 23.56
N LYS A 434 -0.66 -32.31 24.31
CA LYS A 434 -2.12 -32.48 24.16
C LYS A 434 -2.89 -31.19 24.44
N SER A 435 -2.54 -30.50 25.53
CA SER A 435 -3.19 -29.23 25.90
C SER A 435 -2.91 -28.14 24.86
N PHE A 436 -1.68 -28.05 24.35
CA PHE A 436 -1.30 -27.11 23.31
C PHE A 436 -2.07 -27.35 22.00
N LEU A 437 -2.10 -28.59 21.50
CA LEU A 437 -2.81 -28.92 20.26
C LEU A 437 -4.31 -28.66 20.35
N LEU A 438 -4.93 -28.90 21.51
CA LEU A 438 -6.34 -28.57 21.72
C LEU A 438 -6.59 -27.06 21.58
N LYS A 439 -5.79 -26.24 22.28
CA LYS A 439 -5.88 -24.77 22.19
C LYS A 439 -5.62 -24.25 20.78
N HIS A 440 -4.64 -24.84 20.09
CA HIS A 440 -4.31 -24.50 18.71
C HIS A 440 -5.49 -24.76 17.75
N LYS A 441 -6.11 -25.95 17.85
CA LYS A 441 -7.31 -26.31 17.08
C LYS A 441 -8.48 -25.36 17.39
N GLU A 442 -8.76 -25.08 18.66
CA GLU A 442 -9.78 -24.10 19.07
C GLU A 442 -9.50 -22.68 18.54
N GLY A 443 -8.22 -22.29 18.53
CA GLY A 443 -7.77 -20.99 18.04
C GLY A 443 -8.00 -20.84 16.53
N ILE A 444 -7.75 -21.89 15.75
CA ILE A 444 -8.03 -21.92 14.30
C ILE A 444 -9.53 -21.80 14.03
N GLU A 445 -10.37 -22.53 14.77
CA GLU A 445 -11.82 -22.45 14.60
C GLU A 445 -12.35 -21.07 14.98
N THR A 446 -11.80 -20.45 16.02
CA THR A 446 -12.12 -19.06 16.38
C THR A 446 -11.75 -18.10 15.25
N TYR A 447 -10.56 -18.25 14.65
CA TYR A 447 -10.14 -17.45 13.49
C TYR A 447 -11.13 -17.59 12.33
N LYS A 448 -11.50 -18.82 11.94
CA LYS A 448 -12.44 -19.08 10.84
C LYS A 448 -13.81 -18.43 11.11
N GLN A 449 -14.31 -18.51 12.33
CA GLN A 449 -15.57 -17.89 12.75
C GLN A 449 -15.54 -16.36 12.71
N LEU A 450 -14.39 -15.74 13.02
CA LEU A 450 -14.22 -14.29 12.94
C LEU A 450 -14.25 -13.83 11.48
N LEU A 451 -13.48 -14.48 10.60
CA LEU A 451 -13.43 -14.09 9.18
C LEU A 451 -14.74 -14.39 8.44
N SER A 452 -15.46 -15.47 8.77
CA SER A 452 -16.78 -15.74 8.19
C SER A 452 -17.81 -14.66 8.54
N LYS A 453 -17.63 -13.96 9.67
CA LYS A 453 -18.40 -12.79 10.10
C LYS A 453 -17.76 -11.45 9.70
N ILE A 454 -16.71 -11.48 8.86
CA ILE A 454 -15.95 -10.31 8.39
C ILE A 454 -15.40 -9.45 9.55
N LYS A 455 -15.01 -10.10 10.66
CA LYS A 455 -14.28 -9.50 11.79
C LYS A 455 -12.78 -9.57 11.51
N LEU A 456 -12.34 -8.83 10.49
CA LEU A 456 -11.01 -8.97 9.90
C LEU A 456 -9.90 -8.52 10.87
N ARG A 457 -10.13 -7.47 11.65
CA ARG A 457 -9.15 -7.02 12.65
C ARG A 457 -8.95 -8.06 13.76
N GLU A 458 -10.04 -8.57 14.31
CA GLU A 458 -10.01 -9.59 15.37
C GLU A 458 -9.41 -10.91 14.84
N GLY A 459 -9.69 -11.27 13.59
CA GLY A 459 -9.08 -12.41 12.91
C GLY A 459 -7.56 -12.32 12.86
N LEU A 460 -7.01 -11.16 12.50
CA LEU A 460 -5.56 -10.92 12.53
C LEU A 460 -4.97 -11.06 13.95
N MET A 461 -5.64 -10.51 14.95
CA MET A 461 -5.21 -10.64 16.35
C MET A 461 -5.21 -12.12 16.81
N GLN A 462 -6.21 -12.89 16.39
CA GLN A 462 -6.28 -14.32 16.68
C GLN A 462 -5.16 -15.11 16.01
N LEU A 463 -4.78 -14.76 14.77
CA LEU A 463 -3.59 -15.32 14.11
C LEU A 463 -2.31 -15.07 14.93
N MET A 464 -2.08 -13.81 15.34
CA MET A 464 -0.88 -13.47 16.12
C MET A 464 -0.87 -14.15 17.49
N LYS A 465 -2.05 -14.37 18.10
CA LYS A 465 -2.22 -15.13 19.33
C LYS A 465 -1.81 -16.60 19.16
N ILE A 466 -2.24 -17.26 18.08
CA ILE A 466 -1.86 -18.65 17.78
C ILE A 466 -0.33 -18.76 17.64
N SER A 467 0.30 -17.84 16.91
CA SER A 467 1.77 -17.80 16.80
C SER A 467 2.47 -17.61 18.15
N LYS A 468 1.91 -16.77 19.02
CA LYS A 468 2.46 -16.52 20.36
C LYS A 468 2.37 -17.78 21.24
N GLU A 469 1.24 -18.48 21.20
CA GLU A 469 1.06 -19.73 21.94
C GLU A 469 2.04 -20.82 21.47
N ALA A 470 2.30 -20.90 20.17
CA ALA A 470 3.30 -21.81 19.61
C ALA A 470 4.73 -21.46 20.03
N ASN A 471 5.09 -20.17 20.13
CA ASN A 471 6.37 -19.75 20.72
C ASN A 471 6.50 -20.20 22.19
N VAL A 472 5.41 -20.13 22.97
CA VAL A 472 5.42 -20.62 24.36
C VAL A 472 5.65 -22.12 24.40
N PHE A 473 4.97 -22.91 23.56
CA PHE A 473 5.20 -24.35 23.45
C PHE A 473 6.64 -24.70 23.04
N PHE A 474 7.20 -23.99 22.05
CA PHE A 474 8.61 -24.14 21.66
C PHE A 474 9.55 -23.89 22.86
N GLN A 475 9.28 -22.83 23.64
CA GLN A 475 10.14 -22.47 24.76
C GLN A 475 10.03 -23.45 25.93
N GLN A 476 8.85 -24.02 26.17
CA GLN A 476 8.60 -25.00 27.24
C GLN A 476 9.16 -26.39 26.90
N SER A 477 9.11 -26.80 25.63
CA SER A 477 9.66 -28.08 25.17
C SER A 477 11.19 -28.15 25.17
N GLU A 478 11.86 -26.98 25.26
CA GLU A 478 13.32 -26.83 25.29
C GLU A 478 14.08 -27.79 24.35
N PRO A 479 13.77 -27.84 23.03
CA PRO A 479 14.30 -28.87 22.12
C PRO A 479 15.84 -28.92 22.06
N TRP A 480 16.53 -27.82 22.38
CA TRP A 480 18.00 -27.80 22.49
C TRP A 480 18.57 -28.63 23.64
N LYS A 481 17.80 -28.80 24.74
CA LYS A 481 18.12 -29.68 25.87
C LYS A 481 17.53 -31.06 25.64
N THR A 482 16.23 -31.12 25.35
CA THR A 482 15.46 -32.36 25.23
C THR A 482 16.03 -33.30 24.18
N ARG A 483 16.66 -32.79 23.10
CA ARG A 483 17.34 -33.64 22.10
C ARG A 483 18.44 -34.55 22.68
N ASN A 484 19.05 -34.17 23.80
CA ASN A 484 20.11 -34.95 24.44
C ASN A 484 19.54 -35.91 25.49
N GLU A 485 18.43 -35.53 26.13
CA GLU A 485 17.80 -36.28 27.23
C GLU A 485 16.77 -37.30 26.72
N ASN A 486 15.96 -36.90 25.74
CA ASN A 486 14.94 -37.69 25.07
C ASN A 486 14.80 -37.24 23.59
N PRO A 487 15.64 -37.76 22.69
CA PRO A 487 15.64 -37.37 21.27
C PRO A 487 14.29 -37.56 20.57
N ASP A 488 13.56 -38.64 20.92
CA ASP A 488 12.26 -38.95 20.32
C ASP A 488 11.20 -37.89 20.69
N LEU A 489 11.19 -37.46 21.95
CA LEU A 489 10.31 -36.37 22.40
C LEU A 489 10.64 -35.06 21.69
N ALA A 490 11.93 -34.71 21.58
CA ALA A 490 12.34 -33.50 20.89
C ALA A 490 11.98 -33.54 19.39
N LYS A 491 12.13 -34.68 18.72
CA LYS A 491 11.73 -34.86 17.32
C LYS A 491 10.21 -34.77 17.17
N ASN A 492 9.45 -35.34 18.10
CA ASN A 492 8.00 -35.24 18.12
C ASN A 492 7.51 -33.79 18.28
N ASP A 493 8.06 -33.04 19.25
CA ASP A 493 7.65 -31.64 19.52
C ASP A 493 8.00 -30.71 18.35
N LEU A 494 9.15 -30.88 17.71
CA LEU A 494 9.48 -30.15 16.49
C LEU A 494 8.58 -30.56 15.31
N SER A 495 8.18 -31.83 15.21
CA SER A 495 7.22 -32.28 14.17
C SER A 495 5.83 -31.68 14.36
N ILE A 496 5.39 -31.48 15.62
CA ILE A 496 4.19 -30.71 15.95
C ILE A 496 4.35 -29.26 15.49
N LEU A 497 5.45 -28.61 15.87
CA LEU A 497 5.71 -27.21 15.54
C LEU A 497 5.79 -26.96 14.03
N VAL A 498 6.36 -27.89 13.24
CA VAL A 498 6.38 -27.80 11.78
C VAL A 498 4.96 -27.84 11.20
N ASN A 499 4.07 -28.69 11.73
CA ASN A 499 2.66 -28.69 11.33
C ASN A 499 1.94 -27.38 11.75
N VAL A 500 2.29 -26.81 12.91
CA VAL A 500 1.76 -25.50 13.34
C VAL A 500 2.26 -24.36 12.45
N VAL A 501 3.52 -24.39 12.01
CA VAL A 501 4.07 -23.41 11.06
C VAL A 501 3.34 -23.50 9.71
N LYS A 502 3.00 -24.70 9.24
CA LYS A 502 2.12 -24.90 8.08
C LYS A 502 0.76 -24.25 8.30
N ASP A 503 0.15 -24.43 9.48
CA ASP A 503 -1.14 -23.81 9.79
C ASP A 503 -1.03 -22.27 9.79
N LEU A 504 0.02 -21.71 10.38
CA LEU A 504 0.26 -20.26 10.35
C LEU A 504 0.47 -19.73 8.94
N ALA A 505 1.08 -20.50 8.03
CA ALA A 505 1.17 -20.15 6.62
C ALA A 505 -0.22 -20.02 5.98
N ILE A 506 -1.10 -21.01 6.21
CA ILE A 506 -2.49 -21.00 5.73
C ILE A 506 -3.24 -19.77 6.27
N LEU A 507 -3.21 -19.57 7.59
CA LEU A 507 -3.93 -18.47 8.25
C LEU A 507 -3.39 -17.08 7.88
N SER A 508 -2.12 -16.99 7.49
CA SER A 508 -1.50 -15.72 7.06
C SER A 508 -1.88 -15.33 5.64
N LEU A 509 -2.31 -16.27 4.79
CA LEU A 509 -2.60 -16.03 3.36
C LEU A 509 -3.53 -14.83 3.10
N PRO A 510 -4.64 -14.63 3.84
CA PRO A 510 -5.50 -13.47 3.64
C PRO A 510 -4.81 -12.13 3.90
N TYR A 511 -3.89 -12.08 4.86
CA TYR A 511 -3.27 -10.84 5.35
C TYR A 511 -1.92 -10.55 4.71
N MET A 512 -1.06 -11.57 4.60
CA MET A 512 0.33 -11.49 4.16
C MET A 512 0.59 -12.63 3.15
N PRO A 513 0.08 -12.51 1.91
CA PRO A 513 0.15 -13.59 0.92
C PRO A 513 1.58 -13.94 0.49
N THR A 514 2.49 -12.97 0.47
CA THR A 514 3.90 -13.19 0.10
C THR A 514 4.61 -13.98 1.19
N ILE A 515 4.40 -13.60 2.46
CA ILE A 515 4.95 -14.32 3.61
C ILE A 515 4.37 -15.73 3.72
N SER A 516 3.05 -15.89 3.51
CA SER A 516 2.41 -17.21 3.49
C SER A 516 3.11 -18.16 2.52
N LYS A 517 3.33 -17.70 1.27
CA LYS A 517 4.02 -18.47 0.24
C LYS A 517 5.48 -18.78 0.60
N GLU A 518 6.19 -17.81 1.17
CA GLU A 518 7.57 -18.01 1.62
C GLU A 518 7.65 -19.08 2.73
N ILE A 519 6.71 -19.11 3.69
CA ILE A 519 6.65 -20.17 4.71
C ILE A 519 6.41 -21.54 4.07
N PHE A 520 5.47 -21.68 3.13
CA PHE A 520 5.25 -22.94 2.41
C PHE A 520 6.51 -23.40 1.67
N SER A 521 7.24 -22.48 1.03
CA SER A 521 8.51 -22.76 0.36
C SER A 521 9.57 -23.29 1.32
N GLN A 522 9.75 -22.67 2.49
CA GLN A 522 10.72 -23.14 3.49
C GLN A 522 10.31 -24.48 4.11
N LEU A 523 9.02 -24.78 4.16
CA LEU A 523 8.53 -26.10 4.55
C LEU A 523 8.63 -27.16 3.44
N ASN A 524 9.02 -26.76 2.22
CA ASN A 524 9.10 -27.63 1.03
C ASN A 524 7.77 -28.33 0.72
N ILE A 525 6.67 -27.58 0.72
CA ILE A 525 5.33 -28.08 0.42
C ILE A 525 4.57 -27.10 -0.49
N GLU A 526 3.59 -27.61 -1.23
CA GLU A 526 2.63 -26.78 -1.95
C GLU A 526 1.67 -26.06 -0.98
N GLU A 527 1.13 -24.93 -1.45
CA GLU A 527 0.12 -24.16 -0.73
C GLU A 527 -1.09 -25.04 -0.35
N LYS A 528 -1.62 -24.83 0.86
CA LYS A 528 -2.69 -25.64 1.47
C LYS A 528 -3.97 -24.82 1.67
N GLN A 529 -5.10 -25.52 1.82
CA GLN A 529 -6.42 -24.90 2.01
C GLN A 529 -6.74 -24.75 3.51
N PHE A 530 -7.79 -24.00 3.86
CA PHE A 530 -8.18 -23.83 5.28
C PHE A 530 -8.62 -25.12 5.98
N ASP A 531 -9.07 -26.12 5.22
CA ASP A 531 -9.42 -27.44 5.75
C ASP A 531 -8.18 -28.24 6.20
N ASP A 532 -6.99 -27.89 5.69
CA ASP A 532 -5.72 -28.48 6.15
C ASP A 532 -5.26 -27.89 7.50
N ALA A 533 -5.81 -26.74 7.91
CA ALA A 533 -5.39 -26.05 9.12
C ALA A 533 -5.83 -26.81 10.38
N GLY A 534 -4.88 -27.11 11.27
CA GLY A 534 -5.11 -27.83 12.53
C GLY A 534 -4.98 -29.34 12.39
N LEU A 535 -4.72 -29.84 11.18
CA LEU A 535 -4.39 -31.24 10.91
C LEU A 535 -2.88 -31.46 10.99
N LEU A 536 -2.46 -32.54 11.64
CA LEU A 536 -1.07 -33.01 11.64
C LEU A 536 -0.77 -33.79 10.34
N SER A 537 -0.91 -33.11 9.21
CA SER A 537 -0.91 -33.68 7.87
C SER A 537 0.48 -33.97 7.31
N LEU A 538 1.52 -33.29 7.80
CA LEU A 538 2.89 -33.53 7.37
C LEU A 538 3.45 -34.70 8.18
N LYS A 539 3.80 -35.78 7.47
CA LYS A 539 4.20 -37.08 8.02
C LYS A 539 5.45 -37.58 7.32
N ASN A 540 6.49 -37.93 8.07
CA ASN A 540 7.74 -38.46 7.52
C ASN A 540 8.28 -37.60 6.35
N HIS A 541 8.31 -36.29 6.57
CA HIS A 541 8.58 -35.27 5.55
C HIS A 541 9.93 -34.59 5.80
N LYS A 542 10.57 -34.10 4.72
CA LYS A 542 11.81 -33.33 4.80
C LYS A 542 11.57 -31.87 4.40
N ILE A 543 11.76 -30.96 5.36
CA ILE A 543 11.59 -29.52 5.15
C ILE A 543 12.78 -28.92 4.39
N GLY A 544 12.63 -27.68 3.92
CA GLY A 544 13.69 -26.90 3.30
C GLY A 544 14.51 -26.09 4.31
N ASP A 545 15.22 -25.08 3.83
CA ASP A 545 16.07 -24.22 4.66
C ASP A 545 15.36 -22.98 5.17
N ALA A 546 15.76 -22.54 6.37
CA ALA A 546 15.23 -21.34 6.99
C ALA A 546 15.72 -20.09 6.27
N LYS A 547 14.81 -19.14 6.02
CA LYS A 547 15.12 -17.80 5.52
C LYS A 547 14.41 -16.75 6.37
N ILE A 548 15.06 -15.60 6.55
CA ILE A 548 14.50 -14.48 7.32
C ILE A 548 13.25 -13.98 6.61
N LEU A 549 12.12 -13.97 7.33
CA LEU A 549 10.82 -13.52 6.80
C LEU A 549 10.62 -12.01 6.92
N PHE A 550 11.18 -11.40 7.96
CA PHE A 550 10.98 -10.00 8.30
C PHE A 550 12.29 -9.40 8.79
N GLU A 551 12.58 -8.18 8.33
CA GLU A 551 13.68 -7.37 8.83
C GLU A 551 13.16 -6.34 9.82
N LYS A 552 13.97 -6.04 10.83
CA LYS A 552 13.65 -4.98 11.79
C LYS A 552 13.82 -3.63 11.12
N VAL A 553 13.03 -2.67 11.59
CA VAL A 553 13.20 -1.26 11.21
C VAL A 553 13.66 -0.50 12.45
N GLU A 554 14.78 0.21 12.30
CA GLU A 554 15.41 1.00 13.35
C GLU A 554 14.78 2.40 13.46
N ASP A 555 15.03 3.07 14.60
CA ASP A 555 14.42 4.37 14.93
C ASP A 555 14.77 5.45 13.90
N GLU A 556 16.01 5.45 13.41
CA GLU A 556 16.51 6.38 12.41
C GLU A 556 15.74 6.25 11.09
N GLN A 557 15.53 5.01 10.62
CA GLN A 557 14.78 4.76 9.39
C GLN A 557 13.32 5.22 9.54
N ILE A 558 12.70 4.99 10.70
CA ILE A 558 11.35 5.47 11.00
C ILE A 558 11.28 6.99 11.05
N ALA A 559 12.26 7.66 11.65
CA ALA A 559 12.30 9.12 11.71
C ALA A 559 12.39 9.72 10.30
N LEU A 560 13.26 9.17 9.44
CA LEU A 560 13.39 9.58 8.03
C LEU A 560 12.10 9.39 7.24
N LEU A 561 11.45 8.23 7.37
CA LEU A 561 10.18 7.98 6.72
C LEU A 561 9.09 8.94 7.25
N LYS A 562 9.00 9.11 8.57
CA LYS A 562 8.03 10.02 9.17
C LYS A 562 8.19 11.45 8.65
N GLU A 563 9.42 11.96 8.61
CA GLU A 563 9.69 13.27 8.03
C GLU A 563 9.33 13.31 6.54
N LYS A 564 9.76 12.30 5.76
CA LYS A 564 9.47 12.17 4.33
C LYS A 564 7.98 12.32 4.07
N TYR A 565 7.11 11.72 4.87
CA TYR A 565 5.65 11.74 4.65
C TYR A 565 4.87 12.78 5.46
N SER A 566 5.56 13.78 6.04
CA SER A 566 4.92 14.86 6.83
C SER A 566 4.84 16.22 6.11
N LYS A 567 5.45 16.36 4.92
CA LYS A 567 5.53 17.64 4.16
C LYS A 567 5.17 17.47 2.67
N PRO A 568 4.73 18.52 1.95
CA PRO A 568 4.47 18.52 0.50
C PRO A 568 5.64 17.99 -0.34
N GLN A 569 5.35 17.24 -1.41
CA GLN A 569 6.39 16.72 -2.32
C GLN A 569 7.21 17.84 -2.98
N SER A 570 6.63 19.02 -3.22
CA SER A 570 7.34 20.19 -3.74
C SER A 570 8.40 20.74 -2.77
N GLU A 571 8.17 20.68 -1.46
CA GLU A 571 9.18 21.02 -0.45
C GLU A 571 10.24 19.92 -0.33
N ARG A 572 9.87 18.66 -0.61
CA ARG A 572 10.83 17.54 -0.72
C ARG A 572 11.75 17.72 -1.93
N GLU A 573 11.24 18.24 -3.05
CA GLU A 573 12.03 18.49 -4.27
C GLU A 573 12.89 19.77 -4.17
N LEU A 574 12.43 20.79 -3.43
CA LEU A 574 13.25 21.94 -3.07
C LEU A 574 14.37 21.56 -2.11
N ASN A 575 14.13 20.64 -1.17
CA ASN A 575 15.19 20.06 -0.33
C ASN A 575 16.06 19.04 -1.09
N LYS A 576 15.54 18.35 -2.12
CA LYS A 576 16.35 17.50 -3.01
C LYS A 576 17.23 18.30 -3.97
N LYS A 577 16.95 19.58 -4.22
CA LYS A 577 17.86 20.46 -4.96
C LYS A 577 19.11 20.85 -4.15
N ASP A 578 19.15 20.50 -2.86
CA ASP A 578 20.36 20.54 -2.00
C ASP A 578 20.92 19.12 -1.70
N ASP A 579 20.36 18.07 -2.31
CA ASP A 579 20.67 16.66 -2.01
C ASP A 579 21.44 15.95 -3.15
N THR A 580 21.87 16.71 -4.16
CA THR A 580 23.20 16.45 -4.72
C THR A 580 24.17 17.25 -3.86
N MET A 581 24.72 16.62 -2.82
CA MET A 581 25.93 17.15 -2.21
C MET A 581 26.97 17.18 -3.34
N GLY A 582 27.23 18.37 -3.87
CA GLY A 582 28.16 18.48 -4.97
C GLY A 582 29.54 18.04 -4.49
N THR A 583 30.37 17.61 -5.44
CA THR A 583 31.73 17.12 -5.17
C THR A 583 32.60 18.13 -4.43
N GLU A 584 32.18 19.39 -4.32
CA GLU A 584 32.83 20.43 -3.53
C GLU A 584 33.02 20.11 -2.04
N LYS A 585 32.22 19.23 -1.42
CA LYS A 585 32.37 18.89 0.02
C LYS A 585 33.33 17.74 0.31
N LEU A 586 33.81 17.03 -0.71
CA LEU A 586 34.66 15.86 -0.54
C LEU A 586 36.13 16.23 -0.77
N PHE A 587 36.96 16.02 0.25
CA PHE A 587 38.39 16.36 0.19
C PHE A 587 39.24 15.07 0.11
N LEU A 588 39.58 14.67 -1.12
CA LEU A 588 40.43 13.51 -1.42
C LEU A 588 41.86 13.94 -1.78
N GLN A 589 42.85 13.20 -1.26
CA GLN A 589 44.26 13.38 -1.59
C GLN A 589 44.97 12.05 -1.80
N VAL A 590 46.07 12.08 -2.56
CA VAL A 590 47.02 10.98 -2.62
C VAL A 590 47.89 11.00 -1.38
N GLY A 591 48.00 9.86 -0.69
CA GLY A 591 48.88 9.68 0.45
C GLY A 591 49.83 8.51 0.24
N ARG A 592 51.09 8.62 0.67
CA ARG A 592 52.04 7.51 0.65
C ARG A 592 52.16 6.88 2.03
N ILE A 593 51.89 5.58 2.11
CA ILE A 593 52.06 4.83 3.37
C ILE A 593 53.55 4.75 3.70
N LEU A 594 53.95 5.32 4.83
CA LEU A 594 55.33 5.33 5.32
C LEU A 594 55.63 4.15 6.24
N GLN A 595 54.63 3.76 7.04
CA GLN A 595 54.79 2.75 8.08
C GLN A 595 53.44 2.09 8.36
N VAL A 596 53.44 0.77 8.57
CA VAL A 596 52.25 0.00 8.95
C VAL A 596 52.53 -0.83 10.21
N GLU A 597 51.75 -0.62 11.25
CA GLU A 597 51.84 -1.38 12.51
C GLU A 597 50.52 -2.09 12.84
N ASN A 598 50.59 -3.27 13.45
CA ASN A 598 49.39 -3.94 13.95
C ASN A 598 48.77 -3.14 15.10
N HIS A 599 47.45 -2.97 15.08
CA HIS A 599 46.76 -2.27 16.15
C HIS A 599 46.89 -3.05 17.48
N PRO A 600 47.31 -2.41 18.58
CA PRO A 600 47.71 -3.11 19.82
C PRO A 600 46.57 -3.83 20.55
N LYS A 601 45.32 -3.52 20.20
CA LYS A 601 44.09 -4.03 20.82
C LYS A 601 43.08 -4.61 19.84
N ALA A 602 43.44 -4.80 18.57
CA ALA A 602 42.52 -5.29 17.55
C ALA A 602 43.23 -6.03 16.42
N ASP A 603 43.03 -7.35 16.35
CA ASP A 603 43.76 -8.26 15.45
C ASP A 603 43.39 -8.10 13.96
N LYS A 604 42.42 -7.25 13.63
CA LYS A 604 41.97 -6.98 12.26
C LYS A 604 42.33 -5.57 11.77
N LEU A 605 42.97 -4.76 12.61
CA LEU A 605 43.24 -3.36 12.29
C LEU A 605 44.74 -3.09 12.17
N TYR A 606 45.10 -2.27 11.19
CA TYR A 606 46.42 -1.64 11.09
C TYR A 606 46.33 -0.19 11.60
N ILE A 607 47.48 0.34 12.02
CA ILE A 607 47.73 1.76 12.24
C ILE A 607 48.77 2.17 11.21
N GLU A 608 48.42 3.09 10.33
CA GLU A 608 49.28 3.56 9.25
C GLU A 608 49.73 5.01 9.48
N LYS A 609 51.02 5.28 9.23
CA LYS A 609 51.52 6.65 9.05
C LYS A 609 51.58 6.94 7.57
N VAL A 610 50.86 7.97 7.13
CA VAL A 610 50.68 8.31 5.72
C VAL A 610 51.18 9.73 5.45
N ASP A 611 52.16 9.86 4.55
CA ASP A 611 52.59 11.14 4.01
C ASP A 611 51.52 11.67 3.06
N VAL A 612 50.94 12.82 3.40
CA VAL A 612 49.92 13.51 2.58
C VAL A 612 50.41 14.88 2.11
N GLY A 613 51.74 15.09 2.06
CA GLY A 613 52.38 16.35 1.68
C GLY A 613 52.41 17.40 2.79
N GLU A 614 52.30 16.99 4.06
CA GLU A 614 52.36 17.85 5.25
C GLU A 614 53.64 17.57 6.07
N GLU A 615 54.03 18.47 6.98
CA GLU A 615 55.26 18.31 7.79
C GLU A 615 55.22 17.05 8.67
N GLU A 616 54.05 16.68 9.18
CA GLU A 616 53.84 15.51 10.03
C GLU A 616 52.96 14.48 9.31
N PRO A 617 53.30 13.17 9.36
CA PRO A 617 52.52 12.14 8.71
C PRO A 617 51.16 11.93 9.40
N LEU A 618 50.13 11.76 8.57
CA LEU A 618 48.76 11.50 9.02
C LEU A 618 48.63 10.08 9.58
N GLN A 619 47.98 9.94 10.73
CA GLN A 619 47.64 8.62 11.26
C GLN A 619 46.25 8.17 10.78
N ILE A 620 46.20 7.00 10.16
CA ILE A 620 44.97 6.31 9.75
C ILE A 620 44.91 4.96 10.47
N VAL A 621 43.69 4.45 10.68
CA VAL A 621 43.47 3.08 11.17
C VAL A 621 42.56 2.37 10.17
N SER A 622 43.04 1.29 9.55
CA SER A 622 42.30 0.55 8.52
C SER A 622 42.03 -0.91 8.91
N GLY A 623 41.01 -1.51 8.30
CA GLY A 623 40.63 -2.92 8.49
C GLY A 623 41.32 -3.90 7.54
N LEU A 624 42.54 -3.61 7.08
CA LEU A 624 43.18 -4.33 5.98
C LEU A 624 43.96 -5.59 6.36
N VAL A 625 44.14 -5.90 7.65
CA VAL A 625 44.89 -7.08 8.12
C VAL A 625 44.45 -8.41 7.49
N PRO A 626 43.14 -8.68 7.27
CA PRO A 626 42.73 -9.93 6.62
C PRO A 626 43.12 -10.04 5.14
N TYR A 627 43.51 -8.94 4.51
CA TYR A 627 43.63 -8.82 3.04
C TYR A 627 45.04 -8.49 2.56
N TYR A 628 45.92 -7.99 3.43
CA TYR A 628 47.30 -7.58 3.14
C TYR A 628 48.23 -7.91 4.30
N ALA A 629 49.46 -8.30 3.98
CA ALA A 629 50.58 -8.17 4.90
C ALA A 629 51.05 -6.71 4.97
N ALA A 630 51.68 -6.33 6.09
CA ALA A 630 52.09 -4.94 6.34
C ALA A 630 53.07 -4.40 5.28
N ASP A 631 54.02 -5.23 4.83
CA ASP A 631 55.02 -4.91 3.81
C ASP A 631 54.42 -4.75 2.40
N GLU A 632 53.24 -5.32 2.14
CA GLU A 632 52.51 -5.12 0.88
C GLU A 632 51.84 -3.74 0.79
N LEU A 633 51.66 -3.06 1.92
CA LEU A 633 51.03 -1.73 1.99
C LEU A 633 52.06 -0.60 2.05
N GLU A 634 53.20 -0.83 2.70
CA GLU A 634 54.27 0.17 2.81
C GLU A 634 54.75 0.65 1.44
N GLY A 635 54.83 1.98 1.29
CA GLY A 635 55.24 2.64 0.05
C GLY A 635 54.14 2.83 -1.00
N LYS A 636 52.94 2.25 -0.83
CA LYS A 636 51.82 2.48 -1.76
C LYS A 636 51.32 3.92 -1.70
N HIS A 637 51.01 4.47 -2.87
CA HIS A 637 50.33 5.74 -3.03
C HIS A 637 48.83 5.48 -3.11
N ILE A 638 48.12 5.73 -2.01
CA ILE A 638 46.70 5.43 -1.80
C ILE A 638 45.85 6.70 -1.87
N ILE A 639 44.53 6.52 -2.00
CA ILE A 639 43.57 7.64 -1.91
C ILE A 639 43.04 7.77 -0.49
N VAL A 640 43.17 8.97 0.08
CA VAL A 640 42.79 9.30 1.45
C VAL A 640 41.67 10.34 1.46
N VAL A 641 40.60 10.06 2.19
CA VAL A 641 39.56 11.01 2.59
C VAL A 641 40.09 11.81 3.78
N ARG A 642 40.31 13.11 3.56
CA ARG A 642 41.09 13.95 4.48
C ARG A 642 40.26 14.91 5.35
N ASN A 643 39.04 15.26 4.93
CA ASN A 643 38.13 16.07 5.74
C ASN A 643 37.12 15.24 6.55
N LEU A 644 37.28 13.90 6.60
CA LEU A 644 36.44 13.06 7.44
C LEU A 644 36.70 13.37 8.93
N LYS A 645 35.62 13.49 9.71
CA LYS A 645 35.70 13.68 11.16
C LYS A 645 36.58 12.60 11.80
N PRO A 646 37.58 12.98 12.62
CA PRO A 646 38.44 12.01 13.29
C PRO A 646 37.64 11.04 14.16
N ALA A 647 37.93 9.75 14.04
CA ALA A 647 37.22 8.68 14.73
C ALA A 647 38.16 7.87 15.62
N LYS A 648 37.68 7.47 16.80
CA LYS A 648 38.43 6.60 17.70
C LYS A 648 38.10 5.14 17.43
N LEU A 649 39.01 4.43 16.77
CA LEU A 649 38.86 3.03 16.42
C LEU A 649 39.63 2.17 17.44
N ARG A 650 38.87 1.45 18.28
CA ARG A 650 39.41 0.52 19.30
C ARG A 650 40.46 1.11 20.25
N GLY A 651 40.45 2.43 20.43
CA GLY A 651 41.33 3.14 21.36
C GLY A 651 42.28 4.12 20.68
N GLU A 652 42.55 3.94 19.38
CA GLU A 652 43.45 4.77 18.59
C GLU A 652 42.67 5.74 17.72
N MET A 653 43.21 6.95 17.51
CA MET A 653 42.58 7.95 16.66
C MET A 653 42.96 7.71 15.20
N SER A 654 41.95 7.70 14.32
CA SER A 654 42.10 7.79 12.87
C SER A 654 41.71 9.19 12.42
N TYR A 655 42.61 9.86 11.69
CA TYR A 655 42.43 11.23 11.20
C TYR A 655 42.15 11.29 9.69
N GLY A 656 41.81 10.15 9.11
CA GLY A 656 41.43 10.00 7.72
C GLY A 656 40.93 8.58 7.46
N MET A 657 40.58 8.32 6.21
CA MET A 657 40.16 7.01 5.74
C MET A 657 40.78 6.74 4.38
N LEU A 658 41.32 5.54 4.15
CA LEU A 658 41.77 5.11 2.84
C LEU A 658 40.63 4.43 2.08
N LEU A 659 40.61 4.55 0.75
CA LEU A 659 39.60 3.90 -0.10
C LEU A 659 40.08 2.51 -0.57
N ALA A 660 39.20 1.52 -0.44
CA ALA A 660 39.42 0.17 -0.98
C ALA A 660 38.19 -0.33 -1.75
N ALA A 661 38.42 -1.09 -2.83
CA ALA A 661 37.40 -1.78 -3.60
C ALA A 661 37.22 -3.21 -3.12
N GLU A 662 35.98 -3.70 -3.14
CA GLU A 662 35.63 -5.10 -2.94
C GLU A 662 34.78 -5.60 -4.11
N ASP A 663 35.15 -6.75 -4.69
CA ASP A 663 34.37 -7.41 -5.74
C ASP A 663 33.30 -8.35 -5.18
N GLU A 664 32.41 -8.86 -6.04
CA GLU A 664 31.33 -9.80 -5.64
C GLU A 664 31.84 -11.12 -5.02
N LYS A 665 33.14 -11.42 -5.14
CA LYS A 665 33.79 -12.62 -4.61
C LYS A 665 34.55 -12.36 -3.30
N GLY A 666 34.50 -11.12 -2.79
CA GLY A 666 35.17 -10.71 -1.56
C GLY A 666 36.67 -10.40 -1.72
N VAL A 667 37.15 -10.17 -2.94
CA VAL A 667 38.53 -9.72 -3.18
C VAL A 667 38.64 -8.23 -2.89
N VAL A 668 39.50 -7.87 -1.93
CA VAL A 668 39.70 -6.47 -1.50
C VAL A 668 41.01 -5.89 -2.05
N GLY A 669 40.91 -4.81 -2.82
CA GLY A 669 42.00 -4.06 -3.48
C GLY A 669 42.07 -2.61 -2.98
N VAL A 670 43.23 -2.11 -2.57
CA VAL A 670 43.35 -0.67 -2.22
C VAL A 670 43.38 0.19 -3.48
N ILE A 671 42.73 1.36 -3.46
CA ILE A 671 42.79 2.27 -4.61
C ILE A 671 44.12 3.03 -4.59
N THR A 672 44.83 3.00 -5.71
CA THR A 672 46.17 3.55 -5.84
C THR A 672 46.32 4.58 -6.95
N ALA A 673 47.30 5.46 -6.76
CA ALA A 673 47.75 6.49 -7.70
C ALA A 673 49.29 6.47 -7.79
N PRO A 674 49.91 5.43 -8.37
CA PRO A 674 51.36 5.23 -8.31
C PRO A 674 52.18 6.35 -8.96
N GLU A 675 51.59 7.04 -9.94
CA GLU A 675 52.24 8.11 -10.71
C GLU A 675 52.06 9.51 -10.08
N ALA A 676 51.27 9.64 -9.01
CA ALA A 676 50.95 10.93 -8.39
C ALA A 676 51.76 11.16 -7.12
N ASN A 677 52.17 12.41 -6.87
CA ASN A 677 52.94 12.74 -5.67
C ASN A 677 52.05 12.77 -4.41
N PRO A 678 52.58 12.44 -3.21
CA PRO A 678 51.88 12.66 -1.95
C PRO A 678 51.37 14.10 -1.80
N GLY A 679 50.13 14.25 -1.34
CA GLY A 679 49.43 15.53 -1.21
C GLY A 679 48.68 15.98 -2.47
N SER A 680 48.88 15.32 -3.61
CA SER A 680 48.15 15.62 -4.85
C SER A 680 46.65 15.47 -4.65
N ARG A 681 45.88 16.41 -5.22
CA ARG A 681 44.41 16.36 -5.15
C ARG A 681 43.86 15.34 -6.13
N VAL A 682 42.83 14.62 -5.68
CA VAL A 682 41.96 13.86 -6.57
C VAL A 682 40.83 14.77 -7.04
N HIS A 683 40.54 14.75 -8.35
CA HIS A 683 39.53 15.61 -8.97
C HIS A 683 38.68 14.86 -9.99
N VAL A 684 37.49 15.41 -10.25
CA VAL A 684 36.58 14.98 -11.31
C VAL A 684 36.66 16.00 -12.44
N ASP A 685 37.00 15.59 -13.67
CA ASP A 685 37.04 16.47 -14.86
C ASP A 685 37.80 17.81 -14.71
N GLY A 686 38.79 17.88 -13.82
CA GLY A 686 39.59 19.09 -13.56
C GLY A 686 38.94 20.11 -12.62
N GLU A 687 37.74 19.85 -12.11
CA GLU A 687 37.12 20.65 -11.05
C GLU A 687 37.74 20.28 -9.70
N ILE A 688 38.52 21.21 -9.14
CA ILE A 688 39.13 21.08 -7.82
C ILE A 688 38.14 21.63 -6.80
N GLY A 689 37.48 20.75 -6.04
CA GLY A 689 36.75 21.15 -4.84
C GLY A 689 37.69 21.85 -3.86
N LEU A 690 37.34 23.08 -3.46
CA LEU A 690 38.02 23.78 -2.37
C LEU A 690 37.89 22.94 -1.08
N PRO A 691 38.87 22.97 -0.17
CA PRO A 691 38.79 22.24 1.09
C PRO A 691 37.51 22.65 1.83
N ALA A 692 36.59 21.69 1.99
CA ALA A 692 35.34 21.89 2.69
C ALA A 692 35.46 21.54 4.17
N ASP A 693 34.45 21.98 4.91
CA ASP A 693 34.21 21.70 6.32
C ASP A 693 34.33 20.20 6.68
N GLU A 694 34.42 19.91 7.98
CA GLU A 694 34.45 18.54 8.52
C GLU A 694 33.25 17.71 7.99
N LEU A 695 33.55 16.57 7.34
CA LEU A 695 32.59 15.62 6.75
C LEU A 695 32.30 14.52 7.77
N THR A 696 31.02 14.22 8.04
CA THR A 696 30.68 13.07 8.91
C THR A 696 30.76 11.75 8.13
N PHE A 697 30.84 10.62 8.84
CA PHE A 697 30.87 9.31 8.19
C PHE A 697 29.55 9.00 7.46
N ASP A 698 28.41 9.41 8.01
CA ASP A 698 27.11 9.22 7.37
C ASP A 698 27.00 10.06 6.08
N ASP A 699 27.51 11.30 6.10
CA ASP A 699 27.61 12.13 4.89
C ASP A 699 28.54 11.49 3.85
N PHE A 700 29.65 10.88 4.28
CA PHE A 700 30.56 10.17 3.39
C PHE A 700 29.88 8.98 2.69
N LEU A 701 29.05 8.21 3.40
CA LEU A 701 28.32 7.06 2.84
C LEU A 701 27.29 7.44 1.77
N THR A 702 26.94 8.73 1.64
CA THR A 702 26.07 9.22 0.55
C THR A 702 26.79 9.30 -0.80
N TYR A 703 28.13 9.38 -0.80
CA TYR A 703 28.92 9.37 -2.02
C TYR A 703 29.01 7.95 -2.59
N LYS A 704 28.57 7.79 -3.84
CA LYS A 704 28.62 6.50 -4.54
C LYS A 704 29.96 6.34 -5.23
N PHE A 705 30.91 5.75 -4.52
CA PHE A 705 32.14 5.26 -5.13
C PHE A 705 31.96 3.84 -5.65
N GLU A 706 32.45 3.59 -6.85
CA GLU A 706 32.47 2.27 -7.44
C GLU A 706 33.69 2.12 -8.32
N LEU A 707 34.12 0.88 -8.51
CA LEU A 707 35.06 0.53 -9.55
C LEU A 707 34.24 0.13 -10.79
N LYS A 708 34.51 0.73 -11.94
CA LYS A 708 33.96 0.33 -13.25
C LYS A 708 35.10 0.12 -14.24
N GLU A 709 35.15 -1.07 -14.84
CA GLU A 709 36.24 -1.48 -15.74
C GLU A 709 37.66 -1.27 -15.17
N GLY A 710 37.80 -1.40 -13.84
CA GLY A 710 39.06 -1.22 -13.12
C GLY A 710 39.39 0.23 -12.74
N ILE A 711 38.50 1.17 -13.01
CA ILE A 711 38.68 2.61 -12.77
C ILE A 711 37.76 3.08 -11.64
N LEU A 712 38.28 3.89 -10.73
CA LEU A 712 37.49 4.50 -9.66
C LEU A 712 36.56 5.59 -10.22
N MET A 713 35.27 5.43 -9.95
CA MET A 713 34.21 6.35 -10.34
C MET A 713 33.55 6.94 -9.10
N LEU A 714 33.11 8.19 -9.20
CA LEU A 714 32.22 8.86 -8.26
C LEU A 714 31.01 9.39 -9.03
N ASN A 715 29.81 8.91 -8.71
CA ASN A 715 28.56 9.29 -9.41
C ASN A 715 28.69 9.21 -10.94
N ASP A 716 29.19 8.08 -11.46
CA ASP A 716 29.45 7.82 -12.89
C ASP A 716 30.53 8.70 -13.55
N LYS A 717 31.31 9.47 -12.78
CA LYS A 717 32.42 10.26 -13.30
C LYS A 717 33.78 9.73 -12.84
N GLU A 718 34.75 9.76 -13.74
CA GLU A 718 36.11 9.26 -13.49
C GLU A 718 36.87 10.17 -12.53
N LEU A 719 37.46 9.60 -11.47
CA LEU A 719 38.37 10.30 -10.57
C LEU A 719 39.81 10.16 -11.05
N LYS A 720 40.54 11.28 -11.04
CA LYS A 720 41.95 11.37 -11.45
C LYS A 720 42.78 12.07 -10.39
N ALA A 721 44.04 11.66 -10.28
CA ALA A 721 45.05 12.41 -9.55
C ALA A 721 46.16 12.81 -10.54
N GLU A 722 46.45 14.10 -10.62
CA GLU A 722 47.30 14.66 -11.68
C GLU A 722 46.77 14.25 -13.07
N ASN A 723 47.57 13.53 -13.88
CA ASN A 723 47.16 12.99 -15.18
C ASN A 723 46.86 11.47 -15.12
N GLY A 724 46.90 10.86 -13.94
CA GLY A 724 46.76 9.43 -13.73
C GLY A 724 45.33 9.01 -13.38
N VAL A 725 44.91 7.86 -13.93
CA VAL A 725 43.65 7.20 -13.59
C VAL A 725 43.81 6.39 -12.32
N LEU A 726 42.82 6.45 -11.42
CA LEU A 726 42.84 5.75 -10.14
C LEU A 726 42.29 4.34 -10.27
N LYS A 727 43.03 3.35 -9.75
CA LYS A 727 42.72 1.92 -9.91
C LYS A 727 42.98 1.13 -8.64
N ALA A 728 42.29 0.00 -8.49
CA ALA A 728 42.65 -0.98 -7.47
C ALA A 728 44.02 -1.60 -7.79
N ASP A 729 44.80 -1.93 -6.77
CA ASP A 729 46.09 -2.61 -6.90
C ASP A 729 45.96 -4.11 -7.21
N LYS A 730 44.79 -4.71 -6.95
CA LYS A 730 44.42 -6.06 -7.36
C LYS A 730 43.50 -6.02 -8.59
N GLU A 731 43.43 -7.13 -9.33
CA GLU A 731 42.58 -7.26 -10.52
C GLU A 731 41.08 -7.30 -10.17
N ILE A 732 40.52 -6.13 -9.87
CA ILE A 732 39.09 -5.91 -9.66
C ILE A 732 38.58 -5.13 -10.88
N LYS A 733 37.58 -5.66 -11.59
CA LYS A 733 36.97 -4.96 -12.73
C LYS A 733 35.79 -4.10 -12.29
N ASN A 734 34.89 -4.67 -11.51
CA ASN A 734 33.75 -3.96 -10.95
C ASN A 734 33.63 -4.31 -9.47
N GLY A 735 33.28 -3.33 -8.64
CA GLY A 735 33.17 -3.53 -7.21
C GLY A 735 32.69 -2.28 -6.48
N SER A 736 32.17 -2.46 -5.27
CA SER A 736 31.88 -1.33 -4.38
C SER A 736 33.17 -0.78 -3.81
N VAL A 737 33.27 0.54 -3.66
CA VAL A 737 34.41 1.20 -3.02
C VAL A 737 33.94 1.90 -1.77
N SER A 738 34.66 1.69 -0.67
CA SER A 738 34.39 2.32 0.62
C SER A 738 35.67 2.81 1.26
#